data_AF-A0A543HAB2-F1
#
_entry.id   AF-A0A543HAB2-F1
#
_cell.length_a   1.000
_cell.length_b   1.000
_cell.length_c   1.000
_cell.angle_alpha   90.00
_cell.angle_beta   90.00
_cell.angle_gamma   90.00
#
_symmetry.space_group_name_H-M   'P 1'
#
loop_
_entity.id
_entity.type
_entity.pdbx_description
1 polymer ?
#
loop_
_entity_poly.entity_id
_entity_poly.type
_entity_poly.pdbx_seq_one_letter_code
_entity_poly.pdbx_strand_id
1 'polypeptide(L)'
;MSFVTTGEGERVSLDELSTSAFAASNREGGPPDDRLPPQDVGAEQSVLGGMLLSKDAIADCVEQLKGTDFYRPAHELIYDAILDLYGRGEPADAITVSDELTKRGDLSRIGGQAYLHQLIASVPTAANAGYYAQIVAERAVLRRLVEAGTRIVQLGYAQGGGDVEDIVNAAQAEVYSVADKRGGEDYHRLGEVIEATVDEIEFASGRSGEMTGVPTSFTDLDALTNGLHAGQMIVIAARPAMGKALALDTPLPTPDGWTTMGEVNVGDFVIGADGRPTLVVAATDVMRDRPCYEVEFSDGSILVADEQHQWLTRSRAERRRGDDGSVRTTGEIAGTVRTATAESRLNHSVTNTAALQLDAVPLPLAPYALGAWLGDGTSAGASITTADPELVMRLESEGLVVRPLTAKMRFSLHLADEAAALRNCVVCGAGFTPTTSQVKTCGRSCGGRAKGLGGYNERPVCPDCGRVSAGLRRCQACREDHGTVTALLRGLGVLGDKHIPQLYLRASEAQRRDLLAGLLDTDGTVTNAGSVQFTVTNRALAEGVRELAVSLGYRCSIATRVVVGRSEESSVAYNVNFTCDEDVFWLPRKALLHKQLRDKGVTRRGSRFISAVRRVASVPVRCIEVAAEDHLYLAGESMIPTHNSTIGLDIVRSAAIKHKMAAVVFSLEMSRTEITMRLLSAEAGIQLQHMRKGTMREEDWTRLASTMGRVSEAPLFIDDSPNMSLMEIRAKCRRLKQRENLKLVVIDYLQLMSSGKRVESRQQEVSEFSRALKLLAKELEVPVIAISQLNRGAEQRTDKKPAMSDLRESGCLTADTRVTLADTGAQMSIAELVEEYRRNPGVELPVWSLDESLRYVKRPMTAVYSTGTRPVFRLTLASGKTVRATENHPFLTTAGWTQLGDLRTGSRIAVPRHVPAPESFVEELDDADLRLGALIMSTRTPDGPSGRLAARGCSIGFDLVEMSRRQLMPDIASFPKRQIGLLIDSLFALDGEVTVDEVAREGRIVLRHPSRRLLDDVAHLLLRFGISTAVAARGDRWELDVRGVDDQRRFLQEVAVHTERSTAAQALLQIVRERSDTVVPEAEPVLSRSSRRVTIRPEDFPEGVVGVDGLSLERLDELFDSLDLDLEAANDVLWDTVVDIEPDGVEEVFDATVLGTHNFIANGIAVHNSIEQDADIVILLHREAAYEKDSPREGEADLIVAKHRNGPTDTIVVAFQGHFSRFTNMATNF
;
A
#
# COMPACT_ATOMS: atom_id res chain seq x y z
N MET A 1 -21.52 9.64 42.60
CA MET A 1 -21.56 8.40 43.39
C MET A 1 -22.75 7.60 42.91
N SER A 2 -22.48 6.57 42.11
CA SER A 2 -23.50 5.79 41.41
C SER A 2 -23.69 4.46 42.12
N PHE A 3 -24.88 4.20 42.64
CA PHE A 3 -25.23 2.93 43.29
C PHE A 3 -26.04 2.08 42.31
N VAL A 4 -25.75 0.78 42.25
CA VAL A 4 -26.53 -0.20 41.48
C VAL A 4 -27.20 -1.16 42.46
N THR A 5 -28.50 -1.34 42.35
CA THR A 5 -29.25 -2.37 43.07
C THR A 5 -29.17 -3.70 42.32
N THR A 6 -28.72 -4.75 42.99
CA THR A 6 -28.84 -6.13 42.51
C THR A 6 -30.24 -6.70 42.82
N GLY A 7 -30.56 -7.87 42.27
CA GLY A 7 -31.92 -8.44 42.24
C GLY A 7 -32.58 -8.75 43.58
N GLU A 8 -31.84 -8.67 44.70
CA GLU A 8 -32.37 -8.89 46.06
C GLU A 8 -32.53 -7.60 46.89
N GLY A 9 -32.25 -6.43 46.29
CA GLY A 9 -32.69 -5.12 46.81
C GLY A 9 -31.73 -4.37 47.72
N GLU A 10 -30.51 -4.87 47.95
CA GLU A 10 -29.48 -4.15 48.71
C GLU A 10 -28.66 -3.20 47.80
N ARG A 11 -28.13 -2.11 48.38
CA ARG A 11 -27.33 -1.09 47.69
C ARG A 11 -25.89 -1.14 48.18
N VAL A 12 -24.98 -1.61 47.34
CA VAL A 12 -23.54 -1.69 47.64
C VAL A 12 -22.78 -0.62 46.85
N SER A 13 -21.68 -0.12 47.40
CA SER A 13 -20.81 0.85 46.72
C SER A 13 -19.84 0.17 45.75
N LEU A 14 -19.41 0.85 44.69
CA LEU A 14 -18.57 0.23 43.65
C LEU A 14 -17.19 -0.23 44.17
N ASP A 15 -16.65 0.43 45.19
CA ASP A 15 -15.31 0.13 45.71
C ASP A 15 -15.26 -1.22 46.47
N GLU A 16 -16.35 -1.62 47.12
CA GLU A 16 -16.44 -2.85 47.94
C GLU A 16 -16.51 -4.15 47.11
N LEU A 17 -16.80 -4.04 45.81
CA LEU A 17 -16.84 -5.17 44.88
C LEU A 17 -15.46 -5.59 44.36
N SER A 18 -14.41 -4.78 44.59
CA SER A 18 -13.07 -5.03 44.04
C SER A 18 -12.20 -6.00 44.87
N THR A 19 -12.54 -6.28 46.12
CA THR A 19 -11.61 -6.87 47.10
C THR A 19 -12.05 -8.19 47.75
N SER A 20 -13.24 -8.71 47.43
CA SER A 20 -13.89 -9.79 48.22
C SER A 20 -13.96 -11.17 47.54
N ALA A 21 -13.62 -11.32 46.26
CA ALA A 21 -13.88 -12.54 45.48
C ALA A 21 -12.85 -13.69 45.64
N PHE A 22 -11.73 -13.51 46.34
CA PHE A 22 -10.61 -14.49 46.39
C PHE A 22 -10.31 -15.09 47.76
N ALA A 23 -11.30 -15.19 48.66
CA ALA A 23 -11.10 -15.68 50.03
C ALA A 23 -12.17 -16.66 50.55
N ALA A 24 -12.27 -17.87 49.96
CA ALA A 24 -13.12 -18.93 50.53
C ALA A 24 -12.72 -20.39 50.15
N SER A 25 -11.58 -20.91 50.62
CA SER A 25 -11.41 -22.36 50.84
C SER A 25 -10.30 -22.74 51.83
N ASN A 26 -10.23 -22.10 53.00
CA ASN A 26 -9.35 -22.57 54.07
C ASN A 26 -9.98 -23.79 54.79
N ARG A 27 -9.52 -24.99 54.43
CA ARG A 27 -9.49 -26.13 55.36
C ARG A 27 -8.09 -26.25 55.95
N GLU A 28 -8.01 -26.01 57.25
CA GLU A 28 -6.94 -26.38 58.21
C GLU A 28 -5.53 -26.69 57.67
N GLY A 29 -4.57 -25.76 57.87
CA GLY A 29 -3.14 -26.10 57.71
C GLY A 29 -2.14 -24.94 57.62
N GLY A 30 -1.76 -24.34 58.76
CA GLY A 30 -0.49 -23.58 58.91
C GLY A 30 -0.39 -22.18 58.26
N PRO A 31 0.68 -21.41 58.60
CA PRO A 31 1.01 -20.16 57.92
C PRO A 31 1.67 -20.43 56.55
N PRO A 32 1.55 -19.50 55.58
CA PRO A 32 2.02 -19.72 54.21
C PRO A 32 3.53 -19.45 54.06
N ASP A 33 4.34 -20.39 54.52
CA ASP A 33 5.73 -20.56 54.07
C ASP A 33 5.77 -21.68 53.00
N ASP A 34 6.68 -21.59 52.03
CA ASP A 34 6.84 -22.51 50.88
C ASP A 34 5.61 -22.72 49.94
N ARG A 35 5.39 -21.77 49.03
CA ARG A 35 4.84 -22.08 47.69
C ARG A 35 5.97 -22.46 46.73
N LEU A 36 6.59 -23.62 46.97
CA LEU A 36 7.53 -24.20 46.02
C LEU A 36 6.82 -24.50 44.69
N PRO A 37 7.47 -24.27 43.52
CA PRO A 37 6.89 -24.63 42.23
C PRO A 37 6.58 -26.14 42.16
N PRO A 38 5.57 -26.58 41.38
CA PRO A 38 5.26 -27.99 41.22
C PRO A 38 6.49 -28.83 40.82
N GLN A 39 6.85 -29.77 41.68
CA GLN A 39 8.03 -30.62 41.58
C GLN A 39 7.76 -31.99 42.23
N ASP A 40 8.49 -33.02 41.82
CA ASP A 40 8.60 -34.28 42.58
C ASP A 40 10.03 -34.82 42.43
N VAL A 41 10.90 -34.40 43.36
CA VAL A 41 12.32 -34.78 43.35
C VAL A 41 12.51 -36.30 43.51
N GLY A 42 11.58 -37.00 44.19
CA GLY A 42 11.65 -38.44 44.34
C GLY A 42 11.35 -39.18 43.03
N ALA A 43 10.38 -38.69 42.26
CA ALA A 43 10.11 -39.19 40.91
C ALA A 43 11.30 -38.90 39.97
N GLU A 44 11.86 -37.70 39.98
CA GLU A 44 13.04 -37.34 39.17
C GLU A 44 14.25 -38.26 39.45
N GLN A 45 14.52 -38.54 40.72
CA GLN A 45 15.60 -39.47 41.11
C GLN A 45 15.32 -40.91 40.66
N SER A 46 14.06 -41.33 40.71
CA SER A 46 13.61 -42.66 40.27
C SER A 46 13.69 -42.84 38.75
N VAL A 47 13.43 -41.78 37.97
CA VAL A 47 13.63 -41.76 36.52
C VAL A 47 15.11 -41.92 36.19
N LEU A 48 15.97 -41.01 36.67
CA LEU A 48 17.40 -41.02 36.33
C LEU A 48 18.10 -42.30 36.78
N GLY A 49 17.82 -42.78 38.00
CA GLY A 49 18.38 -44.04 38.47
C GLY A 49 17.85 -45.27 37.73
N GLY A 50 16.62 -45.21 37.18
CA GLY A 50 16.04 -46.25 36.34
C GLY A 50 16.71 -46.30 34.96
N MET A 51 16.95 -45.14 34.36
CA MET A 51 17.70 -44.98 33.12
C MET A 51 19.15 -45.46 33.25
N LEU A 52 19.82 -45.19 34.39
CA LEU A 52 21.17 -45.70 34.70
C LEU A 52 21.22 -47.21 34.99
N LEU A 53 20.06 -47.87 35.18
CA LEU A 53 19.94 -49.30 35.49
C LEU A 53 19.53 -50.16 34.28
N SER A 54 18.77 -49.61 33.34
CA SER A 54 18.30 -50.35 32.17
C SER A 54 18.18 -49.47 30.92
N LYS A 55 18.65 -49.99 29.79
CA LYS A 55 18.50 -49.36 28.48
C LYS A 55 17.04 -49.19 28.07
N ASP A 56 16.18 -50.14 28.45
CA ASP A 56 14.75 -50.10 28.10
C ASP A 56 14.04 -48.95 28.82
N ALA A 57 14.43 -48.68 30.07
CA ALA A 57 13.94 -47.55 30.85
C ALA A 57 14.39 -46.17 30.29
N ILE A 58 15.42 -46.12 29.45
CA ILE A 58 15.80 -44.90 28.71
C ILE A 58 14.76 -44.63 27.61
N ALA A 59 14.37 -45.66 26.85
CA ALA A 59 13.38 -45.51 25.78
C ALA A 59 12.02 -45.04 26.32
N ASP A 60 11.50 -45.71 27.36
CA ASP A 60 10.22 -45.38 27.99
C ASP A 60 10.15 -43.94 28.57
N CYS A 61 11.31 -43.37 28.96
CA CYS A 61 11.40 -42.02 29.53
C CYS A 61 11.61 -40.94 28.45
N VAL A 62 12.35 -41.23 27.38
CA VAL A 62 12.62 -40.31 26.27
C VAL A 62 11.33 -39.90 25.54
N GLU A 63 10.37 -40.81 25.39
CA GLU A 63 9.07 -40.49 24.77
C GLU A 63 8.23 -39.48 25.58
N GLN A 64 8.56 -39.25 26.86
CA GLN A 64 7.71 -38.53 27.81
C GLN A 64 8.34 -37.29 28.45
N LEU A 65 9.67 -37.12 28.38
CA LEU A 65 10.41 -36.07 29.09
C LEU A 65 11.47 -35.37 28.23
N LYS A 66 11.71 -34.10 28.56
CA LYS A 66 12.86 -33.30 28.12
C LYS A 66 13.73 -32.90 29.32
N GLY A 67 15.00 -32.53 29.08
CA GLY A 67 15.91 -32.05 30.14
C GLY A 67 15.29 -30.91 30.97
N THR A 68 14.62 -29.97 30.32
CA THR A 68 13.92 -28.82 30.95
C THR A 68 12.70 -29.19 31.81
N ASP A 69 12.19 -30.42 31.73
CA ASP A 69 11.05 -30.86 32.55
C ASP A 69 11.48 -31.18 34.00
N PHE A 70 12.76 -31.48 34.23
CA PHE A 70 13.31 -31.66 35.58
C PHE A 70 13.33 -30.33 36.35
N TYR A 71 12.93 -30.34 37.63
CA TYR A 71 12.99 -29.14 38.47
C TYR A 71 14.43 -28.80 38.89
N ARG A 72 15.30 -29.81 39.06
CA ARG A 72 16.69 -29.60 39.43
C ARG A 72 17.59 -29.50 38.19
N PRO A 73 18.36 -28.41 38.02
CA PRO A 73 19.36 -28.31 36.94
C PRO A 73 20.44 -29.41 36.99
N ALA A 74 20.69 -29.97 38.18
CA ALA A 74 21.58 -31.13 38.33
C ALA A 74 20.99 -32.41 37.71
N HIS A 75 19.67 -32.55 37.67
CA HIS A 75 18.99 -33.70 37.05
C HIS A 75 18.89 -33.55 35.53
N GLU A 76 18.62 -32.35 35.04
CA GLU A 76 18.71 -31.95 33.62
C GLU A 76 20.07 -32.33 33.02
N LEU A 77 21.18 -31.87 33.64
CA LEU A 77 22.54 -32.21 33.17
C LEU A 77 22.85 -33.72 33.16
N ILE A 78 22.28 -34.50 34.09
CA ILE A 78 22.44 -35.96 34.12
C ILE A 78 21.60 -36.60 33.00
N TYR A 79 20.37 -36.12 32.78
CA TYR A 79 19.49 -36.58 31.71
C TYR A 79 20.13 -36.37 30.34
N ASP A 80 20.62 -35.17 30.05
CA ASP A 80 21.26 -34.85 28.77
C ASP A 80 22.52 -35.69 28.52
N ALA A 81 23.34 -35.92 29.57
CA ALA A 81 24.50 -36.80 29.47
C ALA A 81 24.13 -38.28 29.20
N ILE A 82 23.01 -38.76 29.76
CA ILE A 82 22.45 -40.09 29.45
C ILE A 82 21.97 -40.14 28.00
N LEU A 83 21.26 -39.11 27.52
CA LEU A 83 20.77 -39.04 26.14
C LEU A 83 21.90 -39.01 25.12
N ASP A 84 22.95 -38.22 25.36
CA ASP A 84 24.08 -38.12 24.44
C ASP A 84 24.87 -39.44 24.33
N LEU A 85 24.99 -40.20 25.42
CA LEU A 85 25.60 -41.54 25.38
C LEU A 85 24.69 -42.53 24.65
N TYR A 86 23.39 -42.54 24.97
CA TYR A 86 22.39 -43.38 24.30
C TYR A 86 22.31 -43.10 22.79
N GLY A 87 22.33 -41.82 22.39
CA GLY A 87 22.29 -41.36 21.01
C GLY A 87 23.52 -41.76 20.19
N ARG A 88 24.70 -41.87 20.85
CA ARG A 88 25.93 -42.45 20.31
C ARG A 88 25.94 -43.99 20.29
N GLY A 89 24.95 -44.63 20.92
CA GLY A 89 24.86 -46.09 21.06
C GLY A 89 25.75 -46.67 22.17
N GLU A 90 26.32 -45.82 23.03
CA GLU A 90 27.11 -46.21 24.19
C GLU A 90 26.20 -46.59 25.38
N PRO A 91 26.59 -47.53 26.25
CA PRO A 91 25.82 -47.85 27.45
C PRO A 91 25.89 -46.68 28.43
N ALA A 92 24.73 -46.12 28.81
CA ALA A 92 24.63 -45.06 29.81
C ALA A 92 24.50 -45.66 31.22
N ASP A 93 25.63 -45.88 31.89
CA ASP A 93 25.71 -46.33 33.28
C ASP A 93 26.41 -45.27 34.15
N ALA A 94 26.44 -45.46 35.47
CA ALA A 94 27.03 -44.46 36.38
C ALA A 94 28.54 -44.20 36.15
N ILE A 95 29.27 -45.07 35.47
CA ILE A 95 30.69 -44.90 35.14
C ILE A 95 30.82 -44.10 33.84
N THR A 96 30.09 -44.47 32.78
CA THR A 96 30.15 -43.77 31.48
C THR A 96 29.55 -42.36 31.57
N VAL A 97 28.42 -42.19 32.26
CA VAL A 97 27.80 -40.88 32.52
C VAL A 97 28.72 -40.01 33.40
N SER A 98 29.42 -40.61 34.37
CA SER A 98 30.44 -39.90 35.15
C SER A 98 31.59 -39.39 34.27
N ASP A 99 32.12 -40.22 33.37
CA ASP A 99 33.23 -39.84 32.47
C ASP A 99 32.80 -38.74 31.48
N GLU A 100 31.60 -38.85 30.92
CA GLU A 100 31.01 -37.82 30.06
C GLU A 100 30.82 -36.48 30.79
N LEU A 101 30.23 -36.49 32.00
CA LEU A 101 30.10 -35.30 32.84
C LEU A 101 31.45 -34.75 33.32
N THR A 102 32.49 -35.59 33.38
CA THR A 102 33.86 -35.14 33.69
C THR A 102 34.47 -34.40 32.50
N LYS A 103 34.29 -34.92 31.28
CA LYS A 103 34.74 -34.26 30.03
C LYS A 103 34.08 -32.90 29.82
N ARG A 104 32.80 -32.76 30.20
CA ARG A 104 32.04 -31.49 30.16
C ARG A 104 32.39 -30.51 31.28
N GLY A 105 32.98 -30.99 32.38
CA GLY A 105 33.27 -30.21 33.59
C GLY A 105 32.11 -30.12 34.58
N ASP A 106 30.96 -30.71 34.26
CA ASP A 106 29.72 -30.63 35.04
C ASP A 106 29.63 -31.62 36.21
N LEU A 107 30.53 -32.61 36.28
CA LEU A 107 30.55 -33.61 37.37
C LEU A 107 30.54 -32.98 38.78
N SER A 108 31.17 -31.82 38.94
CA SER A 108 31.18 -31.07 40.21
C SER A 108 29.82 -30.43 40.54
N ARG A 109 29.08 -29.97 39.53
CA ARG A 109 27.78 -29.29 39.66
C ARG A 109 26.65 -30.25 40.03
N ILE A 110 26.76 -31.52 39.62
CA ILE A 110 25.76 -32.57 39.90
C ILE A 110 25.95 -33.29 41.25
N GLY A 111 26.95 -32.90 42.06
CA GLY A 111 27.26 -33.55 43.34
C GLY A 111 28.27 -34.71 43.28
N GLY A 112 28.95 -34.89 42.15
CA GLY A 112 30.00 -35.90 41.97
C GLY A 112 29.50 -37.33 41.77
N GLN A 113 30.44 -38.26 41.55
CA GLN A 113 30.16 -39.68 41.25
C GLN A 113 29.30 -40.37 42.32
N ALA A 114 29.44 -39.97 43.59
CA ALA A 114 28.64 -40.49 44.69
C ALA A 114 27.13 -40.26 44.49
N TYR A 115 26.75 -39.16 43.83
CA TYR A 115 25.34 -38.86 43.57
C TYR A 115 24.72 -39.79 42.53
N LEU A 116 25.45 -40.14 41.45
CA LEU A 116 24.99 -41.09 40.44
C LEU A 116 24.72 -42.48 41.04
N HIS A 117 25.59 -42.94 41.95
CA HIS A 117 25.36 -44.18 42.69
C HIS A 117 24.19 -44.08 43.69
N GLN A 118 23.94 -42.90 44.28
CA GLN A 118 22.78 -42.65 45.12
C GLN A 118 21.47 -42.70 44.31
N LEU A 119 21.45 -42.18 43.08
CA LEU A 119 20.30 -42.28 42.18
C LEU A 119 19.96 -43.74 41.90
N ILE A 120 20.94 -44.56 41.50
CA ILE A 120 20.76 -46.02 41.32
C ILE A 120 20.20 -46.69 42.59
N ALA A 121 20.76 -46.37 43.76
CA ALA A 121 20.31 -46.94 45.04
C ALA A 121 18.89 -46.48 45.47
N SER A 122 18.36 -45.41 44.88
CA SER A 122 17.03 -44.87 45.21
C SER A 122 15.89 -45.56 44.47
N VAL A 123 16.18 -46.32 43.40
CA VAL A 123 15.16 -46.87 42.50
C VAL A 123 14.72 -48.26 42.93
N PRO A 124 13.42 -48.50 43.23
CA PRO A 124 12.95 -49.82 43.64
C PRO A 124 12.97 -50.85 42.49
N THR A 125 12.61 -50.42 41.27
CA THR A 125 12.57 -51.26 40.06
C THR A 125 12.67 -50.39 38.80
N ALA A 126 13.60 -50.69 37.89
CA ALA A 126 13.79 -49.93 36.64
C ALA A 126 12.55 -49.98 35.71
N ALA A 127 11.77 -51.06 35.74
CA ALA A 127 10.55 -51.24 34.94
C ALA A 127 9.42 -50.22 35.22
N ASN A 128 9.52 -49.45 36.31
CA ASN A 128 8.55 -48.40 36.65
C ASN A 128 9.02 -46.98 36.22
N ALA A 129 10.16 -46.86 35.54
CA ALA A 129 10.73 -45.56 35.16
C ALA A 129 9.75 -44.71 34.34
N GLY A 130 9.06 -45.30 33.35
CA GLY A 130 8.04 -44.60 32.55
C GLY A 130 6.86 -44.05 33.37
N TYR A 131 6.48 -44.69 34.49
CA TYR A 131 5.43 -44.17 35.38
C TYR A 131 5.93 -42.96 36.20
N TYR A 132 7.18 -43.00 36.67
CA TYR A 132 7.78 -41.83 37.32
C TYR A 132 8.04 -40.69 36.33
N ALA A 133 8.34 -41.01 35.06
CA ALA A 133 8.50 -40.02 34.00
C ALA A 133 7.20 -39.25 33.74
N GLN A 134 6.05 -39.93 33.70
CA GLN A 134 4.74 -39.28 33.63
C GLN A 134 4.53 -38.30 34.80
N ILE A 135 4.90 -38.67 36.03
CA ILE A 135 4.76 -37.79 37.21
C ILE A 135 5.63 -36.52 37.03
N VAL A 136 6.88 -36.66 36.57
CA VAL A 136 7.76 -35.50 36.32
C VAL A 136 7.17 -34.60 35.22
N ALA A 137 6.66 -35.18 34.12
CA ALA A 137 6.04 -34.45 33.03
C ALA A 137 4.79 -33.67 33.49
N GLU A 138 3.93 -34.28 34.31
CA GLU A 138 2.76 -33.61 34.89
C GLU A 138 3.15 -32.44 35.80
N ARG A 139 4.21 -32.57 36.61
CA ARG A 139 4.74 -31.46 37.43
C ARG A 139 5.35 -30.36 36.56
N ALA A 140 6.06 -30.70 35.49
CA ALA A 140 6.63 -29.71 34.56
C ALA A 140 5.55 -28.89 33.84
N VAL A 141 4.46 -29.51 33.38
CA VAL A 141 3.30 -28.80 32.80
C VAL A 141 2.65 -27.85 33.81
N LEU A 142 2.45 -28.29 35.06
CA LEU A 142 1.92 -27.43 36.12
C LEU A 142 2.87 -26.26 36.45
N ARG A 143 4.19 -26.47 36.39
CA ARG A 143 5.20 -25.41 36.57
C ARG A 143 5.16 -24.38 35.43
N ARG A 144 5.17 -24.83 34.16
CA ARG A 144 4.98 -23.96 32.98
C ARG A 144 3.70 -23.12 33.06
N LEU A 145 2.60 -23.70 33.56
CA LEU A 145 1.33 -22.97 33.75
C LEU A 145 1.44 -21.84 34.78
N VAL A 146 2.15 -22.05 35.89
CA VAL A 146 2.40 -21.01 36.91
C VAL A 146 3.29 -19.88 36.37
N GLU A 147 4.29 -20.21 35.56
CA GLU A 147 5.17 -19.24 34.91
C GLU A 147 4.41 -18.40 33.88
N ALA A 148 3.65 -19.03 32.97
CA ALA A 148 2.81 -18.34 31.99
C ALA A 148 1.77 -17.44 32.69
N GLY A 149 1.11 -17.94 33.74
CA GLY A 149 0.20 -17.14 34.56
C GLY A 149 0.89 -15.90 35.16
N THR A 150 2.14 -16.03 35.59
CA THR A 150 2.93 -14.92 36.13
C THR A 150 3.32 -13.91 35.04
N ARG A 151 3.69 -14.37 33.84
CA ARG A 151 3.96 -13.48 32.68
C ARG A 151 2.70 -12.73 32.22
N ILE A 152 1.54 -13.39 32.19
CA ILE A 152 0.25 -12.76 31.87
C ILE A 152 -0.11 -11.67 32.90
N VAL A 153 0.13 -11.92 34.19
CA VAL A 153 -0.05 -10.89 35.23
C VAL A 153 0.92 -9.73 35.03
N GLN A 154 2.17 -9.97 34.65
CA GLN A 154 3.13 -8.90 34.34
C GLN A 154 2.72 -8.07 33.12
N LEU A 155 2.21 -8.70 32.05
CA LEU A 155 1.65 -8.00 30.88
C LEU A 155 0.51 -7.06 31.27
N GLY A 156 -0.39 -7.50 32.17
CA GLY A 156 -1.50 -6.67 32.67
C GLY A 156 -1.10 -5.48 33.54
N TYR A 157 0.13 -5.45 34.06
CA TYR A 157 0.67 -4.32 34.86
C TYR A 157 1.71 -3.47 34.11
N ALA A 158 2.04 -3.81 32.86
CA ALA A 158 3.01 -3.06 32.06
C ALA A 158 2.44 -1.70 31.62
N GLN A 159 2.79 -0.63 32.34
CA GLN A 159 2.40 0.73 31.96
C GLN A 159 3.23 1.23 30.77
N GLY A 160 2.75 0.97 29.54
CA GLY A 160 3.38 1.45 28.32
C GLY A 160 2.67 1.04 27.02
N GLY A 161 1.64 1.80 26.62
CA GLY A 161 1.34 2.12 25.21
C GLY A 161 0.95 1.03 24.21
N GLY A 162 0.93 -0.27 24.56
CA GLY A 162 0.42 -1.32 23.67
C GLY A 162 -1.10 -1.26 23.50
N ASP A 163 -1.61 -1.70 22.33
CA ASP A 163 -3.04 -1.91 22.17
C ASP A 163 -3.51 -3.02 23.13
N VAL A 164 -4.75 -2.91 23.62
CA VAL A 164 -5.39 -3.94 24.43
C VAL A 164 -5.45 -5.26 23.66
N GLU A 165 -5.63 -5.20 22.34
CA GLU A 165 -5.62 -6.39 21.49
C GLU A 165 -4.26 -7.10 21.47
N ASP A 166 -3.15 -6.35 21.38
CA ASP A 166 -1.79 -6.92 21.43
C ASP A 166 -1.50 -7.58 22.78
N ILE A 167 -1.91 -6.96 23.89
CA ILE A 167 -1.76 -7.52 25.24
C ILE A 167 -2.56 -8.82 25.38
N VAL A 168 -3.79 -8.87 24.84
CA VAL A 168 -4.63 -10.07 24.83
C VAL A 168 -4.02 -11.16 23.93
N ASN A 169 -3.48 -10.80 22.76
CA ASN A 169 -2.83 -11.74 21.84
C ASN A 169 -1.55 -12.34 22.44
N ALA A 170 -0.72 -11.52 23.09
CA ALA A 170 0.46 -11.98 23.83
C ALA A 170 0.08 -12.92 24.98
N ALA A 171 -0.96 -12.59 25.76
CA ALA A 171 -1.48 -13.46 26.81
C ALA A 171 -2.03 -14.79 26.26
N GLN A 172 -2.69 -14.80 25.10
CA GLN A 172 -3.15 -16.02 24.44
C GLN A 172 -1.98 -16.90 23.96
N ALA A 173 -0.93 -16.31 23.41
CA ALA A 173 0.28 -17.02 23.00
C ALA A 173 0.98 -17.69 24.19
N GLU A 174 1.09 -16.99 25.33
CA GLU A 174 1.64 -17.52 26.58
C GLU A 174 0.86 -18.74 27.08
N VAL A 175 -0.48 -18.67 27.15
CA VAL A 175 -1.32 -19.84 27.52
C VAL A 175 -1.14 -20.99 26.54
N TYR A 176 -1.04 -20.71 25.24
CA TYR A 176 -0.88 -21.73 24.21
C TYR A 176 0.44 -22.48 24.33
N SER A 177 1.54 -21.79 24.67
CA SER A 177 2.87 -22.41 24.88
C SER A 177 2.88 -23.51 25.96
N VAL A 178 1.95 -23.45 26.92
CA VAL A 178 1.79 -24.46 27.99
C VAL A 178 1.01 -25.69 27.51
N ALA A 179 0.15 -25.52 26.51
CA ALA A 179 -0.71 -26.57 25.96
C ALA A 179 -0.01 -27.43 24.90
N ASP A 180 1.08 -26.93 24.30
CA ASP A 180 1.80 -27.64 23.25
C ASP A 180 2.62 -28.81 23.82
N LYS A 181 2.03 -30.02 23.73
CA LYS A 181 2.66 -31.26 24.19
C LYS A 181 3.69 -31.83 23.21
N ARG A 182 3.93 -31.21 22.04
CA ARG A 182 4.91 -31.68 21.05
C ARG A 182 5.60 -30.51 20.35
N GLY A 183 6.44 -29.79 21.09
CA GLY A 183 7.60 -29.16 20.45
C GLY A 183 8.48 -30.26 19.87
N GLY A 184 8.38 -30.52 18.56
CA GLY A 184 9.32 -31.38 17.84
C GLY A 184 10.73 -30.83 17.96
N GLU A 185 11.72 -31.71 17.97
CA GLU A 185 13.13 -31.29 17.91
C GLU A 185 13.49 -30.92 16.47
N ASP A 186 14.29 -29.87 16.27
CA ASP A 186 14.65 -29.34 14.93
C ASP A 186 15.47 -30.31 14.05
N TYR A 187 15.76 -31.53 14.52
CA TYR A 187 16.64 -32.49 13.87
C TYR A 187 16.07 -33.92 13.92
N HIS A 188 15.34 -34.33 12.87
CA HIS A 188 14.98 -35.73 12.67
C HIS A 188 16.16 -36.54 12.12
N ARG A 189 16.33 -37.80 12.56
CA ARG A 189 17.31 -38.68 11.92
C ARG A 189 16.81 -39.06 10.53
N LEU A 190 17.68 -39.04 9.53
CA LEU A 190 17.31 -39.37 8.15
C LEU A 190 16.63 -40.74 8.02
N GLY A 191 16.98 -41.72 8.87
CA GLY A 191 16.30 -43.02 8.91
C GLY A 191 14.82 -42.98 9.28
N GLU A 192 14.43 -42.10 10.21
CA GLU A 192 13.03 -41.89 10.64
C GLU A 192 12.24 -41.15 9.55
N VAL A 193 12.88 -40.17 8.89
CA VAL A 193 12.28 -39.45 7.77
C VAL A 193 12.13 -40.36 6.54
N ILE A 194 13.08 -41.28 6.30
CA ILE A 194 13.02 -42.23 5.18
C ILE A 194 11.78 -43.12 5.28
N GLU A 195 11.41 -43.61 6.46
CA GLU A 195 10.23 -44.48 6.59
C GLU A 195 8.94 -43.73 6.21
N ALA A 196 8.73 -42.53 6.76
CA ALA A 196 7.62 -41.65 6.37
C ALA A 196 7.67 -41.23 4.87
N THR A 197 8.86 -41.00 4.32
CA THR A 197 9.03 -40.65 2.90
C THR A 197 8.75 -41.85 1.99
N VAL A 198 9.08 -43.07 2.43
CA VAL A 198 8.74 -44.32 1.71
C VAL A 198 7.24 -44.56 1.76
N ASP A 199 6.58 -44.35 2.89
CA ASP A 199 5.12 -44.39 2.99
C ASP A 199 4.45 -43.37 2.04
N GLU A 200 4.94 -42.13 1.98
CA GLU A 200 4.47 -41.12 1.00
C GLU A 200 4.72 -41.54 -0.46
N ILE A 201 5.87 -42.16 -0.76
CA ILE A 201 6.19 -42.68 -2.10
C ILE A 201 5.32 -43.88 -2.46
N GLU A 202 5.04 -44.79 -1.53
CA GLU A 202 4.12 -45.93 -1.75
C GLU A 202 2.68 -45.44 -1.94
N PHE A 203 2.25 -44.42 -1.20
CA PHE A 203 0.94 -43.78 -1.39
C PHE A 203 0.84 -43.10 -2.75
N ALA A 204 1.88 -42.35 -3.17
CA ALA A 204 1.95 -41.71 -4.49
C ALA A 204 2.09 -42.72 -5.65
N SER A 205 2.67 -43.90 -5.40
CA SER A 205 2.77 -45.02 -6.35
C SER A 205 1.52 -45.91 -6.36
N GLY A 206 0.57 -45.65 -5.45
CA GLY A 206 -0.67 -46.40 -5.30
C GLY A 206 -1.55 -46.39 -6.56
N ARG A 207 -1.63 -47.54 -7.25
CA ARG A 207 -2.54 -47.76 -8.40
C ARG A 207 -4.04 -47.74 -8.04
N SER A 208 -4.40 -47.27 -6.85
CA SER A 208 -5.76 -47.20 -6.29
C SER A 208 -6.50 -45.89 -6.57
N GLY A 209 -5.86 -44.87 -7.15
CA GLY A 209 -6.53 -43.63 -7.55
C GLY A 209 -7.03 -42.75 -6.40
N GLU A 210 -6.50 -42.95 -5.19
CA GLU A 210 -6.71 -42.05 -4.06
C GLU A 210 -5.71 -40.89 -4.15
N MET A 211 -6.20 -39.66 -4.37
CA MET A 211 -5.37 -38.45 -4.49
C MET A 211 -4.77 -38.07 -3.14
N THR A 212 -3.49 -37.68 -3.13
CA THR A 212 -2.77 -37.27 -1.91
C THR A 212 -3.13 -35.85 -1.46
N GLY A 213 -3.31 -34.92 -2.41
CA GLY A 213 -3.66 -33.53 -2.14
C GLY A 213 -5.17 -33.27 -2.12
N VAL A 214 -5.56 -32.04 -1.75
CA VAL A 214 -6.94 -31.57 -1.82
C VAL A 214 -7.38 -31.45 -3.29
N PRO A 215 -8.43 -32.17 -3.74
CA PRO A 215 -8.80 -32.23 -5.14
C PRO A 215 -9.54 -30.98 -5.62
N THR A 216 -9.10 -30.39 -6.72
CA THR A 216 -9.70 -29.21 -7.36
C THR A 216 -10.97 -29.55 -8.15
N SER A 217 -11.15 -30.83 -8.50
CA SER A 217 -12.14 -31.40 -9.42
C SER A 217 -11.97 -31.03 -10.90
N PHE A 218 -10.86 -30.37 -11.25
CA PHE A 218 -10.40 -30.30 -12.63
C PHE A 218 -9.48 -31.50 -12.87
N THR A 219 -9.91 -32.49 -13.66
CA THR A 219 -9.20 -33.79 -13.78
C THR A 219 -7.76 -33.62 -14.24
N ASP A 220 -7.54 -32.67 -15.15
CA ASP A 220 -6.26 -32.49 -15.80
C ASP A 220 -5.33 -31.63 -14.92
N LEU A 221 -5.89 -30.77 -14.06
CA LEU A 221 -5.14 -30.06 -13.01
C LEU A 221 -4.78 -31.01 -11.86
N ASP A 222 -5.73 -31.83 -11.41
CA ASP A 222 -5.50 -32.82 -10.37
C ASP A 222 -4.50 -33.89 -10.86
N ALA A 223 -4.46 -34.22 -12.15
CA ALA A 223 -3.42 -35.07 -12.75
C ALA A 223 -2.05 -34.39 -12.85
N LEU A 224 -1.99 -33.07 -13.03
CA LEU A 224 -0.74 -32.30 -13.09
C LEU A 224 -0.13 -32.05 -11.71
N THR A 225 -0.96 -31.83 -10.67
CA THR A 225 -0.50 -31.46 -9.32
C THR A 225 -0.65 -32.57 -8.27
N ASN A 226 -1.36 -33.66 -8.57
CA ASN A 226 -1.82 -34.67 -7.61
C ASN A 226 -2.68 -34.09 -6.47
N GLY A 227 -3.54 -33.12 -6.81
CA GLY A 227 -4.27 -32.26 -5.87
C GLY A 227 -3.43 -31.10 -5.32
N LEU A 228 -3.97 -30.35 -4.35
CA LEU A 228 -3.26 -29.26 -3.66
C LEU A 228 -2.68 -29.76 -2.34
N HIS A 229 -1.37 -29.64 -2.14
CA HIS A 229 -0.68 -30.25 -1.00
C HIS A 229 -0.63 -29.34 0.22
N ALA A 230 -0.48 -29.94 1.40
CA ALA A 230 -0.25 -29.22 2.65
C ALA A 230 0.99 -28.32 2.57
N GLY A 231 0.96 -27.15 3.23
CA GLY A 231 2.09 -26.22 3.23
C GLY A 231 2.26 -25.37 1.96
N GLN A 232 1.43 -25.58 0.93
CA GLN A 232 1.49 -24.81 -0.32
C GLN A 232 0.74 -23.47 -0.23
N MET A 233 1.35 -22.43 -0.80
CA MET A 233 0.70 -21.19 -1.17
C MET A 233 0.45 -21.21 -2.68
N ILE A 234 -0.82 -21.10 -3.06
CA ILE A 234 -1.27 -21.09 -4.46
C ILE A 234 -1.81 -19.70 -4.78
N VAL A 235 -1.32 -19.07 -5.84
CA VAL A 235 -1.89 -17.82 -6.35
C VAL A 235 -2.71 -18.12 -7.60
N ILE A 236 -3.99 -17.77 -7.58
CA ILE A 236 -4.86 -17.80 -8.76
C ILE A 236 -5.04 -16.35 -9.22
N ALA A 237 -4.55 -16.05 -10.41
CA ALA A 237 -4.55 -14.71 -10.96
C ALA A 237 -5.42 -14.62 -12.21
N ALA A 238 -6.34 -13.65 -12.22
CA ALA A 238 -7.27 -13.43 -13.33
C ALA A 238 -7.37 -11.94 -13.65
N ARG A 239 -7.68 -11.61 -14.91
CA ARG A 239 -7.98 -10.22 -15.28
C ARG A 239 -9.40 -9.84 -14.82
N PRO A 240 -9.64 -8.59 -14.36
CA PRO A 240 -10.98 -8.12 -14.03
C PRO A 240 -11.98 -8.37 -15.17
N ALA A 241 -13.17 -8.86 -14.83
CA ALA A 241 -14.05 -9.47 -15.82
C ALA A 241 -14.64 -8.49 -16.84
N MET A 242 -14.96 -9.04 -18.01
CA MET A 242 -15.44 -8.28 -19.17
C MET A 242 -16.96 -8.22 -19.16
N GLY A 243 -17.50 -7.04 -18.82
CA GLY A 243 -18.95 -6.81 -18.71
C GLY A 243 -19.33 -5.38 -18.29
N LYS A 244 -18.56 -4.36 -18.71
CA LYS A 244 -18.69 -2.96 -18.24
C LYS A 244 -18.92 -1.93 -19.37
N ALA A 245 -19.32 -2.36 -20.57
CA ALA A 245 -19.28 -1.49 -21.75
C ALA A 245 -20.47 -0.52 -21.85
N LEU A 246 -20.18 0.76 -22.07
CA LEU A 246 -21.13 1.85 -22.28
C LEU A 246 -20.90 2.49 -23.65
N ALA A 247 -21.92 3.14 -24.23
CA ALA A 247 -21.78 3.83 -25.51
C ALA A 247 -20.76 4.98 -25.44
N LEU A 248 -20.01 5.22 -26.52
CA LEU A 248 -18.92 6.22 -26.53
C LEU A 248 -19.38 7.64 -26.20
N ASP A 249 -20.61 7.99 -26.54
CA ASP A 249 -21.24 9.28 -26.26
C ASP A 249 -21.73 9.41 -24.80
N THR A 250 -21.58 8.37 -23.97
CA THR A 250 -21.93 8.43 -22.55
C THR A 250 -21.06 9.46 -21.83
N PRO A 251 -21.62 10.52 -21.24
CA PRO A 251 -20.84 11.51 -20.50
C PRO A 251 -20.38 10.94 -19.16
N LEU A 252 -19.17 11.31 -18.76
CA LEU A 252 -18.50 10.90 -17.52
C LEU A 252 -18.12 12.16 -16.74
N PRO A 253 -18.49 12.28 -15.45
CA PRO A 253 -18.12 13.43 -14.64
C PRO A 253 -16.63 13.37 -14.29
N THR A 254 -15.98 14.52 -14.34
CA THR A 254 -14.56 14.71 -13.96
C THR A 254 -14.45 15.83 -12.93
N PRO A 255 -13.33 15.96 -12.20
CA PRO A 255 -13.10 17.06 -11.25
C PRO A 255 -13.21 18.44 -11.89
N ASP A 256 -12.84 18.59 -13.17
CA ASP A 256 -12.90 19.88 -13.89
C ASP A 256 -14.20 20.09 -14.70
N GLY A 257 -14.96 19.02 -14.97
CA GLY A 257 -16.17 19.12 -15.78
C GLY A 257 -16.75 17.78 -16.21
N TRP A 258 -16.80 17.58 -17.52
CA TRP A 258 -17.34 16.38 -18.18
C TRP A 258 -16.36 15.94 -19.27
N THR A 259 -16.18 14.63 -19.39
CA THR A 259 -15.59 13.97 -20.56
C THR A 259 -16.61 12.99 -21.14
N THR A 260 -16.30 12.29 -22.23
CA THR A 260 -17.12 11.21 -22.78
C THR A 260 -16.39 9.88 -22.72
N MET A 261 -17.13 8.78 -22.72
CA MET A 261 -16.58 7.42 -22.78
C MET A 261 -15.70 7.21 -24.04
N GLY A 262 -15.92 7.95 -25.11
CA GLY A 262 -15.08 7.96 -26.31
C GLY A 262 -13.79 8.77 -26.18
N GLU A 263 -13.80 9.87 -25.43
CA GLU A 263 -12.68 10.81 -25.33
C GLU A 263 -11.78 10.57 -24.11
N VAL A 264 -12.28 9.88 -23.07
CA VAL A 264 -11.53 9.55 -21.86
C VAL A 264 -10.30 8.66 -22.14
N ASN A 265 -9.19 8.98 -21.50
CA ASN A 265 -7.90 8.32 -21.63
C ASN A 265 -7.40 7.78 -20.28
N VAL A 266 -6.39 6.92 -20.36
CA VAL A 266 -5.66 6.47 -19.17
C VAL A 266 -4.88 7.64 -18.60
N GLY A 267 -5.01 7.88 -17.29
CA GLY A 267 -4.47 9.05 -16.60
C GLY A 267 -5.44 10.22 -16.43
N ASP A 268 -6.62 10.19 -17.07
CA ASP A 268 -7.67 11.18 -16.80
C ASP A 268 -8.33 10.90 -15.42
N PHE A 269 -8.84 11.94 -14.76
CA PHE A 269 -9.63 11.78 -13.54
C PHE A 269 -11.13 11.75 -13.84
N VAL A 270 -11.82 10.72 -13.35
CA VAL A 270 -13.28 10.64 -13.28
C VAL A 270 -13.72 10.61 -11.81
N ILE A 271 -15.02 10.49 -11.54
CA ILE A 271 -15.55 10.44 -10.17
C ILE A 271 -16.04 9.02 -9.81
N GLY A 272 -15.66 8.53 -8.63
CA GLY A 272 -16.05 7.25 -8.04
C GLY A 272 -17.47 7.28 -7.44
N ALA A 273 -18.02 6.12 -7.09
CA ALA A 273 -19.39 6.03 -6.54
C ALA A 273 -19.56 6.72 -5.17
N ASP A 274 -18.47 6.81 -4.42
CA ASP A 274 -18.32 7.56 -3.16
C ASP A 274 -18.28 9.09 -3.35
N GLY A 275 -18.26 9.56 -4.60
CA GLY A 275 -18.20 10.97 -4.97
C GLY A 275 -16.78 11.55 -5.01
N ARG A 276 -15.71 10.78 -4.78
CA ARG A 276 -14.32 11.26 -4.83
C ARG A 276 -13.73 11.20 -6.25
N PRO A 277 -12.80 12.09 -6.61
CA PRO A 277 -11.94 11.92 -7.77
C PRO A 277 -11.18 10.59 -7.73
N THR A 278 -11.15 9.90 -8.86
CA THR A 278 -10.43 8.65 -9.04
C THR A 278 -9.78 8.60 -10.42
N LEU A 279 -8.58 8.05 -10.50
CA LEU A 279 -7.80 7.98 -11.74
C LEU A 279 -8.36 6.89 -12.64
N VAL A 280 -8.51 7.17 -13.94
CA VAL A 280 -8.76 6.16 -14.97
C VAL A 280 -7.45 5.40 -15.21
N VAL A 281 -7.34 4.23 -14.59
CA VAL A 281 -6.15 3.35 -14.70
C VAL A 281 -6.12 2.58 -16.01
N ALA A 282 -7.26 2.43 -16.69
CA ALA A 282 -7.33 1.80 -18.01
C ALA A 282 -8.61 2.13 -18.78
N ALA A 283 -8.52 2.03 -20.11
CA ALA A 283 -9.65 2.12 -21.03
C ALA A 283 -9.50 1.07 -22.14
N THR A 284 -10.59 0.38 -22.51
CA THR A 284 -10.56 -0.65 -23.56
C THR A 284 -10.53 -0.03 -24.96
N ASP A 285 -10.28 -0.84 -25.98
CA ASP A 285 -10.63 -0.50 -27.36
C ASP A 285 -12.16 -0.35 -27.54
N VAL A 286 -12.53 0.32 -28.63
CA VAL A 286 -13.92 0.53 -29.05
C VAL A 286 -14.49 -0.77 -29.63
N MET A 287 -15.39 -1.40 -28.89
CA MET A 287 -16.13 -2.59 -29.32
C MET A 287 -17.31 -2.20 -30.23
N ARG A 288 -17.53 -2.98 -31.30
CA ARG A 288 -18.59 -2.74 -32.30
C ARG A 288 -19.45 -4.00 -32.51
N ASP A 289 -20.66 -3.78 -33.02
CA ASP A 289 -21.67 -4.81 -33.33
C ASP A 289 -21.95 -5.75 -32.14
N ARG A 290 -22.23 -5.16 -30.97
CA ARG A 290 -22.72 -5.82 -29.75
C ARG A 290 -24.19 -5.45 -29.47
N PRO A 291 -25.01 -6.30 -28.82
CA PRO A 291 -26.39 -5.96 -28.52
C PRO A 291 -26.46 -4.84 -27.47
N CYS A 292 -27.02 -3.69 -27.84
CA CYS A 292 -27.13 -2.52 -26.97
C CYS A 292 -28.58 -2.30 -26.51
N TYR A 293 -28.72 -1.73 -25.32
CA TYR A 293 -30.00 -1.39 -24.71
C TYR A 293 -29.97 0.02 -24.13
N GLU A 294 -31.05 0.75 -24.35
CA GLU A 294 -31.38 2.02 -23.73
C GLU A 294 -32.04 1.74 -22.37
N VAL A 295 -31.39 2.14 -21.27
CA VAL A 295 -31.88 2.03 -19.90
C VAL A 295 -32.45 3.37 -19.47
N GLU A 296 -33.75 3.43 -19.21
CA GLU A 296 -34.45 4.62 -18.72
C GLU A 296 -34.67 4.51 -17.21
N PHE A 297 -34.38 5.58 -16.48
CA PHE A 297 -34.58 5.68 -15.04
C PHE A 297 -35.79 6.56 -14.69
N SER A 298 -36.33 6.34 -13.50
CA SER A 298 -37.55 6.98 -12.98
C SER A 298 -37.44 8.48 -12.65
N ASP A 299 -36.33 9.13 -13.00
CA ASP A 299 -36.15 10.58 -13.03
C ASP A 299 -36.11 11.15 -14.46
N GLY A 300 -36.21 10.29 -15.48
CA GLY A 300 -36.12 10.64 -16.89
C GLY A 300 -34.72 10.52 -17.49
N SER A 301 -33.71 10.14 -16.71
CA SER A 301 -32.35 9.91 -17.24
C SER A 301 -32.28 8.63 -18.08
N ILE A 302 -31.42 8.64 -19.11
CA ILE A 302 -31.25 7.55 -20.07
C ILE A 302 -29.76 7.25 -20.23
N LEU A 303 -29.40 5.97 -20.30
CA LEU A 303 -28.05 5.50 -20.63
C LEU A 303 -28.12 4.38 -21.67
N VAL A 304 -27.18 4.36 -22.62
CA VAL A 304 -27.04 3.25 -23.59
C VAL A 304 -25.89 2.35 -23.14
N ALA A 305 -26.23 1.10 -22.84
CA ALA A 305 -25.32 0.11 -22.29
C ALA A 305 -25.35 -1.20 -23.09
N ASP A 306 -24.25 -1.94 -23.05
CA ASP A 306 -24.19 -3.30 -23.58
C ASP A 306 -25.16 -4.24 -22.84
N GLU A 307 -25.63 -5.29 -23.51
CA GLU A 307 -26.48 -6.33 -22.92
C GLU A 307 -25.88 -6.96 -21.65
N GLN A 308 -24.56 -7.13 -21.62
CA GLN A 308 -23.85 -7.71 -20.48
C GLN A 308 -23.32 -6.67 -19.48
N HIS A 309 -23.57 -5.37 -19.72
CA HIS A 309 -23.19 -4.31 -18.78
C HIS A 309 -23.84 -4.52 -17.41
N GLN A 310 -23.03 -4.52 -16.35
CA GLN A 310 -23.42 -4.91 -14.99
C GLN A 310 -23.78 -3.73 -14.07
N TRP A 311 -25.01 -3.72 -13.56
CA TRP A 311 -25.55 -2.72 -12.65
C TRP A 311 -25.75 -3.29 -11.24
N LEU A 312 -25.28 -2.60 -10.19
CA LEU A 312 -25.69 -2.94 -8.83
C LEU A 312 -27.14 -2.50 -8.60
N THR A 313 -28.07 -3.45 -8.46
CA THR A 313 -29.51 -3.16 -8.37
C THR A 313 -30.18 -3.83 -7.17
N ARG A 314 -31.07 -3.11 -6.49
CA ARG A 314 -32.02 -3.68 -5.54
C ARG A 314 -33.33 -3.98 -6.29
N SER A 315 -33.88 -5.17 -6.12
CA SER A 315 -35.21 -5.56 -6.62
C SER A 315 -36.31 -5.18 -5.62
N ARG A 316 -37.58 -5.35 -6.01
CA ARG A 316 -38.72 -5.06 -5.09
C ARG A 316 -38.78 -6.02 -3.90
N ALA A 317 -38.28 -7.25 -4.06
CA ALA A 317 -38.21 -8.23 -2.98
C ALA A 317 -37.07 -7.89 -2.00
N GLU A 318 -35.87 -7.62 -2.52
CA GLU A 318 -34.69 -7.23 -1.74
C GLU A 318 -34.97 -5.95 -0.90
N ARG A 319 -35.52 -4.88 -1.51
CA ARG A 319 -35.92 -3.66 -0.79
C ARG A 319 -36.97 -3.86 0.30
N ARG A 320 -37.75 -4.96 0.27
CA ARG A 320 -38.71 -5.30 1.34
C ARG A 320 -38.07 -6.08 2.49
N ARG A 321 -36.94 -6.74 2.25
CA ARG A 321 -36.18 -7.49 3.26
C ARG A 321 -35.08 -6.66 3.93
N GLY A 322 -34.72 -5.50 3.36
CA GLY A 322 -33.60 -4.67 3.83
C GLY A 322 -32.25 -5.11 3.27
N ASP A 323 -32.27 -5.80 2.13
CA ASP A 323 -31.13 -6.45 1.48
C ASP A 323 -30.36 -5.44 0.59
N ASP A 324 -29.02 -5.52 0.54
CA ASP A 324 -28.17 -4.47 -0.04
C ASP A 324 -28.13 -4.43 -1.58
N GLY A 325 -28.70 -5.46 -2.21
CA GLY A 325 -28.89 -5.55 -3.65
C GLY A 325 -28.04 -6.63 -4.28
N SER A 326 -28.19 -6.78 -5.60
CA SER A 326 -27.41 -7.74 -6.37
C SER A 326 -27.08 -7.17 -7.75
N VAL A 327 -25.89 -7.52 -8.23
CA VAL A 327 -25.43 -7.13 -9.56
C VAL A 327 -26.25 -7.88 -10.61
N ARG A 328 -26.76 -7.14 -11.62
CA ARG A 328 -27.59 -7.64 -12.72
C ARG A 328 -27.16 -7.03 -14.04
N THR A 329 -27.23 -7.79 -15.14
CA THR A 329 -26.90 -7.26 -16.47
C THR A 329 -28.04 -6.43 -17.06
N THR A 330 -27.75 -5.56 -18.03
CA THR A 330 -28.78 -4.80 -18.77
C THR A 330 -29.85 -5.71 -19.39
N GLY A 331 -29.45 -6.85 -19.98
CA GLY A 331 -30.37 -7.85 -20.52
C GLY A 331 -31.25 -8.52 -19.45
N GLU A 332 -30.69 -8.82 -18.27
CA GLU A 332 -31.47 -9.36 -17.14
C GLU A 332 -32.51 -8.35 -16.63
N ILE A 333 -32.13 -7.07 -16.56
CA ILE A 333 -33.01 -5.97 -16.17
C ILE A 333 -34.11 -5.81 -17.22
N ALA A 334 -33.79 -5.85 -18.53
CA ALA A 334 -34.76 -5.77 -19.62
C ALA A 334 -35.85 -6.85 -19.50
N GLY A 335 -35.47 -8.10 -19.20
CA GLY A 335 -36.42 -9.19 -18.97
C GLY A 335 -37.25 -9.07 -17.68
N THR A 336 -36.91 -8.17 -16.75
CA THR A 336 -37.52 -8.13 -15.40
C THR A 336 -37.78 -6.71 -14.84
N VAL A 337 -37.85 -5.67 -15.68
CA VAL A 337 -38.09 -4.26 -15.29
C VAL A 337 -39.31 -4.09 -14.39
N ARG A 338 -40.36 -4.86 -14.65
CA ARG A 338 -41.63 -4.87 -13.90
C ARG A 338 -41.89 -6.23 -13.28
N THR A 339 -42.53 -6.22 -12.11
CA THR A 339 -42.92 -7.45 -11.41
C THR A 339 -44.07 -8.15 -12.14
N ALA A 340 -44.01 -9.48 -12.25
CA ALA A 340 -45.04 -10.33 -12.88
C ALA A 340 -46.39 -10.40 -12.12
N THR A 341 -46.62 -9.55 -11.12
CA THR A 341 -47.90 -9.42 -10.43
C THR A 341 -48.88 -8.59 -11.26
N ALA A 342 -50.19 -8.75 -11.02
CA ALA A 342 -51.26 -8.01 -11.70
C ALA A 342 -51.12 -6.46 -11.61
N GLU A 343 -50.32 -5.94 -10.68
CA GLU A 343 -50.07 -4.50 -10.50
C GLU A 343 -48.89 -3.96 -11.35
N SER A 344 -48.12 -4.82 -12.05
CA SER A 344 -47.01 -4.46 -12.96
C SER A 344 -46.05 -3.36 -12.46
N ARG A 345 -45.67 -3.44 -11.17
CA ARG A 345 -44.88 -2.40 -10.49
C ARG A 345 -43.40 -2.48 -10.85
N LEU A 346 -42.69 -1.35 -10.80
CA LEU A 346 -41.24 -1.30 -11.04
C LEU A 346 -40.46 -2.20 -10.07
N ASN A 347 -39.52 -2.96 -10.61
CA ASN A 347 -38.77 -3.97 -9.88
C ASN A 347 -37.40 -3.46 -9.43
N HIS A 348 -36.58 -2.94 -10.35
CA HIS A 348 -35.17 -2.62 -10.09
C HIS A 348 -34.94 -1.17 -9.65
N SER A 349 -33.93 -0.95 -8.81
CA SER A 349 -33.39 0.37 -8.47
C SER A 349 -31.88 0.34 -8.26
N VAL A 350 -31.17 1.36 -8.74
CA VAL A 350 -29.74 1.61 -8.47
C VAL A 350 -29.62 2.63 -7.34
N THR A 351 -28.60 2.50 -6.49
CA THR A 351 -28.27 3.50 -5.45
C THR A 351 -27.81 4.81 -6.11
N ASN A 352 -28.13 5.96 -5.52
CA ASN A 352 -27.61 7.25 -6.02
C ASN A 352 -26.13 7.41 -5.65
N THR A 353 -25.40 8.23 -6.41
CA THR A 353 -24.10 8.77 -5.98
C THR A 353 -24.21 9.49 -4.63
N ALA A 354 -23.12 9.47 -3.85
CA ALA A 354 -22.92 10.41 -2.76
C ALA A 354 -22.71 11.84 -3.28
N ALA A 355 -22.67 12.82 -2.39
CA ALA A 355 -22.27 14.19 -2.74
C ALA A 355 -20.80 14.21 -3.16
N LEU A 356 -20.48 14.88 -4.26
CA LEU A 356 -19.11 14.92 -4.79
C LEU A 356 -18.17 15.58 -3.77
N GLN A 357 -17.07 14.90 -3.48
CA GLN A 357 -16.02 15.33 -2.55
C GLN A 357 -14.92 16.03 -3.36
N LEU A 358 -15.10 17.34 -3.59
CA LEU A 358 -14.18 18.18 -4.37
C LEU A 358 -13.57 19.28 -3.49
N ASP A 359 -12.38 19.74 -3.85
CA ASP A 359 -11.64 20.74 -3.08
C ASP A 359 -12.27 22.15 -3.13
N ALA A 360 -11.93 22.97 -2.13
CA ALA A 360 -12.39 24.35 -2.06
C ALA A 360 -11.58 25.24 -3.02
N VAL A 361 -12.27 25.86 -3.99
CA VAL A 361 -11.65 26.72 -5.00
C VAL A 361 -11.87 28.21 -4.68
N PRO A 362 -10.93 29.10 -5.03
CA PRO A 362 -11.12 30.55 -4.89
C PRO A 362 -12.15 31.05 -5.92
N LEU A 363 -13.31 31.50 -5.44
CA LEU A 363 -14.43 31.91 -6.30
C LEU A 363 -14.49 33.44 -6.44
N PRO A 364 -14.64 34.00 -7.67
CA PRO A 364 -14.69 35.45 -7.90
C PRO A 364 -15.83 36.19 -7.18
N LEU A 365 -16.90 35.48 -6.86
CA LEU A 365 -18.04 35.96 -6.06
C LEU A 365 -18.47 34.84 -5.09
N ALA A 366 -18.86 35.19 -3.87
CA ALA A 366 -19.33 34.22 -2.87
C ALA A 366 -20.47 33.35 -3.45
N PRO A 367 -20.49 32.01 -3.20
CA PRO A 367 -21.45 31.11 -3.83
C PRO A 367 -22.91 31.51 -3.60
N TYR A 368 -23.28 31.81 -2.35
CA TYR A 368 -24.62 32.27 -1.99
C TYR A 368 -25.01 33.55 -2.74
N ALA A 369 -24.08 34.50 -2.87
CA ALA A 369 -24.32 35.77 -3.55
C ALA A 369 -24.50 35.61 -5.06
N LEU A 370 -23.74 34.70 -5.70
CA LEU A 370 -23.99 34.33 -7.09
C LEU A 370 -25.34 33.64 -7.24
N GLY A 371 -25.69 32.69 -6.36
CA GLY A 371 -26.95 31.95 -6.43
C GLY A 371 -28.17 32.86 -6.30
N ALA A 372 -28.15 33.79 -5.34
CA ALA A 372 -29.21 34.77 -5.16
C ALA A 372 -29.33 35.73 -6.37
N TRP A 373 -28.23 36.10 -7.03
CA TRP A 373 -28.29 36.88 -8.27
C TRP A 373 -28.75 36.05 -9.48
N LEU A 374 -28.40 34.76 -9.56
CA LEU A 374 -28.85 33.89 -10.64
C LEU A 374 -30.36 33.66 -10.60
N GLY A 375 -30.98 33.59 -9.41
CA GLY A 375 -32.44 33.68 -9.25
C GLY A 375 -32.99 35.08 -9.51
N ASP A 376 -33.16 35.88 -8.46
CA ASP A 376 -33.85 37.19 -8.51
C ASP A 376 -33.03 38.38 -9.06
N GLY A 377 -31.80 38.15 -9.55
CA GLY A 377 -30.96 39.18 -10.17
C GLY A 377 -31.41 39.56 -11.59
N THR A 378 -31.05 40.78 -12.03
CA THR A 378 -31.27 41.21 -13.42
C THR A 378 -30.11 40.76 -14.31
N SER A 379 -30.38 40.12 -15.45
CA SER A 379 -29.34 39.70 -16.40
C SER A 379 -28.52 40.86 -16.97
N ALA A 380 -29.00 42.11 -16.87
CA ALA A 380 -28.33 43.31 -17.39
C ALA A 380 -27.40 44.02 -16.38
N GLY A 381 -27.22 43.52 -15.15
CA GLY A 381 -26.32 44.16 -14.18
C GLY A 381 -26.42 43.64 -12.74
N ALA A 382 -25.51 44.12 -11.87
CA ALA A 382 -25.44 43.75 -10.46
C ALA A 382 -26.58 44.37 -9.61
N SER A 383 -27.82 43.94 -9.83
CA SER A 383 -28.97 44.27 -8.97
C SER A 383 -29.89 43.07 -8.78
N ILE A 384 -30.39 42.88 -7.56
CA ILE A 384 -31.35 41.85 -7.14
C ILE A 384 -32.68 42.47 -6.73
N THR A 385 -33.77 41.71 -6.81
CA THR A 385 -35.09 42.11 -6.29
C THR A 385 -35.47 41.17 -5.14
N THR A 386 -35.72 41.67 -3.93
CA THR A 386 -36.14 40.82 -2.80
C THR A 386 -37.06 41.56 -1.84
N ALA A 387 -38.02 40.83 -1.28
CA ALA A 387 -38.91 41.31 -0.23
C ALA A 387 -38.44 40.90 1.19
N ASP A 388 -37.53 39.93 1.31
CA ASP A 388 -37.05 39.36 2.57
C ASP A 388 -35.74 40.08 3.01
N PRO A 389 -35.74 40.90 4.09
CA PRO A 389 -34.55 41.64 4.54
C PRO A 389 -33.38 40.76 4.97
N GLU A 390 -33.66 39.53 5.43
CA GLU A 390 -32.66 38.56 5.85
C GLU A 390 -31.71 38.20 4.69
N LEU A 391 -32.20 38.18 3.45
CA LEU A 391 -31.39 37.93 2.26
C LEU A 391 -30.39 39.06 2.02
N VAL A 392 -30.79 40.32 2.27
CA VAL A 392 -29.88 41.47 2.21
C VAL A 392 -28.80 41.34 3.28
N MET A 393 -29.16 40.96 4.51
CA MET A 393 -28.18 40.73 5.60
C MET A 393 -27.19 39.61 5.27
N ARG A 394 -27.62 38.52 4.64
CA ARG A 394 -26.73 37.42 4.20
C ARG A 394 -25.75 37.90 3.12
N LEU A 395 -26.23 38.65 2.13
CA LEU A 395 -25.35 39.25 1.11
C LEU A 395 -24.33 40.22 1.72
N GLU A 396 -24.71 40.99 2.74
CA GLU A 396 -23.78 41.86 3.47
C GLU A 396 -22.77 41.07 4.31
N SER A 397 -23.14 39.92 4.89
CA SER A 397 -22.19 39.04 5.59
C SER A 397 -21.15 38.40 4.67
N GLU A 398 -21.47 38.23 3.37
CA GLU A 398 -20.51 37.80 2.33
C GLU A 398 -19.56 38.93 1.85
N GLY A 399 -19.56 40.09 2.53
CA GLY A 399 -18.68 41.22 2.20
C GLY A 399 -19.14 42.11 1.04
N LEU A 400 -20.39 41.97 0.59
CA LEU A 400 -21.00 42.90 -0.37
C LEU A 400 -21.63 44.10 0.34
N VAL A 401 -21.69 45.23 -0.36
CA VAL A 401 -22.42 46.42 0.07
C VAL A 401 -23.71 46.52 -0.75
N VAL A 402 -24.86 46.34 -0.08
CA VAL A 402 -26.17 46.28 -0.74
C VAL A 402 -26.89 47.62 -0.59
N ARG A 403 -27.17 48.31 -1.71
CA ARG A 403 -27.78 49.66 -1.69
C ARG A 403 -29.16 49.66 -2.35
N PRO A 404 -30.24 50.11 -1.67
CA PRO A 404 -31.57 50.17 -2.25
C PRO A 404 -31.61 51.15 -3.43
N LEU A 405 -32.38 50.79 -4.46
CA LEU A 405 -32.65 51.62 -5.62
C LEU A 405 -34.01 52.35 -5.48
N THR A 406 -34.30 53.26 -6.40
CA THR A 406 -35.58 54.00 -6.45
C THR A 406 -36.80 53.10 -6.72
N ALA A 407 -36.60 51.90 -7.26
CA ALA A 407 -37.66 50.90 -7.41
C ALA A 407 -37.81 50.09 -6.11
N LYS A 408 -39.05 49.98 -5.61
CA LYS A 408 -39.39 49.24 -4.38
C LYS A 408 -38.87 47.79 -4.46
N MET A 409 -38.29 47.28 -3.37
CA MET A 409 -37.71 45.92 -3.24
C MET A 409 -36.49 45.63 -4.14
N ARG A 410 -35.94 46.63 -4.86
CA ARG A 410 -34.78 46.44 -5.73
C ARG A 410 -33.51 47.01 -5.10
N PHE A 411 -32.44 46.21 -5.11
CA PHE A 411 -31.15 46.55 -4.51
C PHE A 411 -30.01 46.39 -5.51
N SER A 412 -29.00 47.25 -5.41
CA SER A 412 -27.76 47.18 -6.19
C SER A 412 -26.64 46.59 -5.36
N LEU A 413 -25.84 45.71 -5.95
CA LEU A 413 -24.75 44.99 -5.31
C LEU A 413 -23.41 45.64 -5.66
N HIS A 414 -22.63 45.99 -4.64
CA HIS A 414 -21.31 46.59 -4.77
C HIS A 414 -20.31 45.75 -3.98
N LEU A 415 -19.04 45.74 -4.39
CA LEU A 415 -17.97 45.24 -3.53
C LEU A 415 -17.78 46.22 -2.36
N ALA A 416 -17.29 45.74 -1.22
CA ALA A 416 -16.87 46.62 -0.13
C ALA A 416 -15.83 47.65 -0.64
N ASP A 417 -16.07 48.92 -0.36
CA ASP A 417 -15.09 49.97 -0.59
C ASP A 417 -13.89 49.70 0.32
N GLU A 418 -12.72 49.37 -0.25
CA GLU A 418 -11.46 49.25 0.50
C GLU A 418 -11.30 50.44 1.47
N ALA A 419 -11.00 50.17 2.74
CA ALA A 419 -10.75 51.22 3.71
C ALA A 419 -9.60 52.11 3.20
N ALA A 420 -9.89 53.39 2.89
CA ALA A 420 -8.83 54.28 2.43
C ALA A 420 -7.88 54.54 3.60
N ALA A 421 -6.60 54.21 3.40
CA ALA A 421 -5.55 54.53 4.35
C ALA A 421 -5.66 55.99 4.80
N LEU A 422 -5.69 56.19 6.12
CA LEU A 422 -5.77 57.52 6.72
C LEU A 422 -4.52 58.32 6.31
N ARG A 423 -4.70 59.42 5.56
CA ARG A 423 -3.60 60.27 5.11
C ARG A 423 -3.57 61.55 5.92
N ASN A 424 -2.38 62.04 6.25
CA ASN A 424 -2.23 63.36 6.84
C ASN A 424 -2.37 64.44 5.75
N CYS A 425 -3.15 65.48 6.03
CA CYS A 425 -3.36 66.60 5.11
C CYS A 425 -2.06 67.36 4.86
N VAL A 426 -1.62 67.47 3.61
CA VAL A 426 -0.36 68.16 3.24
C VAL A 426 -0.34 69.66 3.57
N VAL A 427 -1.48 70.24 3.95
CA VAL A 427 -1.61 71.67 4.32
C VAL A 427 -1.74 71.88 5.83
N CYS A 428 -2.31 70.93 6.58
CA CYS A 428 -2.64 71.15 8.01
C CYS A 428 -2.38 69.94 8.93
N GLY A 429 -1.69 68.90 8.46
CA GLY A 429 -1.30 67.71 9.23
C GLY A 429 -2.45 66.75 9.61
N ALA A 430 -3.69 67.24 9.74
CA ALA A 430 -4.84 66.46 10.18
C ALA A 430 -5.10 65.22 9.30
N GLY A 431 -5.29 64.07 9.96
CA GLY A 431 -5.69 62.82 9.31
C GLY A 431 -7.04 62.93 8.61
N PHE A 432 -7.11 62.42 7.38
CA PHE A 432 -8.33 62.40 6.57
C PHE A 432 -8.33 61.20 5.61
N THR A 433 -9.53 60.76 5.22
CA THR A 433 -9.74 59.65 4.30
C THR A 433 -9.91 60.20 2.88
N PRO A 434 -8.97 59.98 1.93
CA PRO A 434 -9.08 60.52 0.57
C PRO A 434 -10.14 59.79 -0.27
N THR A 435 -11.00 60.54 -0.96
CA THR A 435 -12.02 59.99 -1.88
C THR A 435 -11.42 59.47 -3.19
N THR A 436 -10.27 60.01 -3.61
CA THR A 436 -9.51 59.56 -4.80
C THR A 436 -8.02 59.57 -4.49
N SER A 437 -7.24 58.80 -5.23
CA SER A 437 -5.79 58.63 -5.00
C SER A 437 -5.00 59.94 -5.07
N GLN A 438 -5.51 60.95 -5.78
CA GLN A 438 -4.90 62.27 -5.95
C GLN A 438 -5.31 63.33 -4.89
N VAL A 439 -6.33 63.08 -4.05
CA VAL A 439 -6.71 64.06 -3.02
C VAL A 439 -5.67 64.04 -1.89
N LYS A 440 -4.92 65.13 -1.76
CA LYS A 440 -3.85 65.32 -0.76
C LYS A 440 -4.28 66.22 0.44
N THR A 441 -5.49 66.77 0.42
CA THR A 441 -5.99 67.73 1.43
C THR A 441 -7.31 67.30 2.06
N CYS A 442 -7.48 67.53 3.37
CA CYS A 442 -8.70 67.14 4.11
C CYS A 442 -9.98 67.89 3.72
N GLY A 443 -9.90 68.97 2.95
CA GLY A 443 -11.05 69.77 2.50
C GLY A 443 -11.73 70.62 3.60
N ARG A 444 -11.66 70.20 4.87
CA ARG A 444 -12.30 70.84 6.03
C ARG A 444 -11.62 72.15 6.43
N SER A 445 -10.51 72.09 7.16
CA SER A 445 -9.81 73.28 7.69
C SER A 445 -8.94 74.02 6.65
N CYS A 446 -8.55 73.36 5.57
CA CYS A 446 -7.67 73.90 4.54
C CYS A 446 -8.40 74.43 3.28
N GLY A 447 -9.73 74.28 3.19
CA GLY A 447 -10.54 74.76 2.07
C GLY A 447 -10.09 74.29 0.68
N GLY A 448 -9.42 73.14 0.57
CA GLY A 448 -8.90 72.59 -0.69
C GLY A 448 -7.75 73.39 -1.32
N ARG A 449 -7.11 74.32 -0.61
CA ARG A 449 -6.05 75.17 -1.16
C ARG A 449 -4.70 74.46 -1.25
N ALA A 450 -4.57 73.54 -2.20
CA ALA A 450 -3.29 72.93 -2.60
C ALA A 450 -3.04 73.06 -4.11
N LYS A 451 -3.05 74.29 -4.63
CA LYS A 451 -2.46 74.59 -5.95
C LYS A 451 -0.99 74.94 -5.75
N GLY A 452 -0.08 74.08 -6.22
CA GLY A 452 1.33 74.43 -6.43
C GLY A 452 2.36 73.91 -5.42
N LEU A 453 1.99 73.13 -4.39
CA LEU A 453 2.98 72.41 -3.58
C LEU A 453 3.49 71.18 -4.36
N GLY A 454 4.56 71.38 -5.13
CA GLY A 454 5.26 70.35 -5.88
C GLY A 454 6.06 69.41 -4.98
N GLY A 455 6.00 68.12 -5.28
CA GLY A 455 6.60 67.04 -4.49
C GLY A 455 5.75 65.77 -4.64
N TYR A 456 6.37 64.68 -5.08
CA TYR A 456 5.72 63.45 -5.56
C TYR A 456 4.82 63.64 -6.79
N ASN A 457 5.48 63.52 -7.94
CA ASN A 457 4.92 63.35 -9.29
C ASN A 457 4.61 61.88 -9.62
N GLU A 458 4.46 61.02 -8.60
CA GLU A 458 3.96 59.66 -8.77
C GLU A 458 2.52 59.74 -9.29
N ARG A 459 2.36 59.47 -10.58
CA ARG A 459 1.06 59.26 -11.19
C ARG A 459 0.42 58.08 -10.46
N PRO A 460 -0.81 58.20 -9.93
CA PRO A 460 -1.35 57.18 -9.05
C PRO A 460 -1.42 55.85 -9.79
N VAL A 461 -0.71 54.84 -9.29
CA VAL A 461 -0.71 53.49 -9.88
C VAL A 461 -1.88 52.68 -9.36
N CYS A 462 -2.38 51.78 -10.20
CA CYS A 462 -3.37 50.78 -9.84
C CYS A 462 -2.75 49.78 -8.83
N PRO A 463 -3.39 49.48 -7.69
CA PRO A 463 -2.85 48.49 -6.75
C PRO A 463 -2.74 47.10 -7.39
N ASP A 464 -3.69 46.74 -8.26
CA ASP A 464 -3.79 45.38 -8.82
C ASP A 464 -2.82 45.11 -10.00
N CYS A 465 -2.33 46.14 -10.70
CA CYS A 465 -1.50 45.94 -11.91
C CYS A 465 -0.34 46.94 -12.09
N GLY A 466 -0.10 47.85 -11.15
CA GLY A 466 0.97 48.85 -11.21
C GLY A 466 0.84 49.91 -12.32
N ARG A 467 -0.13 49.80 -13.25
CA ARG A 467 -0.32 50.77 -14.34
C ARG A 467 -0.85 52.10 -13.83
N VAL A 468 -0.48 53.18 -14.50
CA VAL A 468 -0.98 54.54 -14.20
C VAL A 468 -2.51 54.61 -14.34
N SER A 469 -3.17 55.06 -13.28
CA SER A 469 -4.59 55.35 -13.21
C SER A 469 -4.90 56.82 -13.47
N ALA A 470 -6.05 57.11 -14.07
CA ALA A 470 -6.55 58.47 -14.32
C ALA A 470 -7.14 59.14 -13.06
N GLY A 471 -6.58 58.86 -11.88
CA GLY A 471 -7.02 59.42 -10.58
C GLY A 471 -8.08 58.62 -9.83
N LEU A 472 -8.59 57.52 -10.40
CA LEU A 472 -9.32 56.50 -9.63
C LEU A 472 -8.33 55.63 -8.84
N ARG A 473 -8.80 54.86 -7.85
CA ARG A 473 -7.92 53.93 -7.09
C ARG A 473 -7.39 52.81 -7.98
N ARG A 474 -8.30 52.05 -8.61
CA ARG A 474 -7.97 51.09 -9.66
C ARG A 474 -8.02 51.77 -11.03
N CYS A 475 -7.18 51.33 -11.97
CA CYS A 475 -7.25 51.79 -13.36
C CYS A 475 -8.55 51.28 -14.02
N GLN A 476 -8.91 51.87 -15.16
CA GLN A 476 -10.16 51.51 -15.85
C GLN A 476 -10.20 50.02 -16.23
N ALA A 477 -9.09 49.46 -16.73
CA ALA A 477 -9.00 48.04 -17.09
C ALA A 477 -9.28 47.12 -15.88
N CYS A 478 -8.55 47.23 -14.77
CA CYS A 478 -8.79 46.39 -13.58
C CYS A 478 -10.19 46.60 -12.98
N ARG A 479 -10.78 47.79 -13.13
CA ARG A 479 -12.15 48.07 -12.68
C ARG A 479 -13.21 47.40 -13.56
N GLU A 480 -12.96 47.33 -14.87
CA GLU A 480 -13.83 46.68 -15.86
C GLU A 480 -13.68 45.14 -15.89
N ASP A 481 -12.55 44.65 -15.38
CA ASP A 481 -12.15 43.24 -15.27
C ASP A 481 -12.66 42.59 -13.96
N HIS A 482 -12.25 43.08 -12.78
CA HIS A 482 -12.61 42.48 -11.49
C HIS A 482 -13.02 43.49 -10.39
N GLY A 483 -12.81 44.80 -10.59
CA GLY A 483 -13.04 45.83 -9.57
C GLY A 483 -14.49 46.26 -9.33
N THR A 484 -15.50 45.53 -9.83
CA THR A 484 -16.93 45.74 -9.52
C THR A 484 -17.70 44.41 -9.63
N VAL A 485 -18.82 44.26 -8.92
CA VAL A 485 -19.68 43.05 -9.05
C VAL A 485 -20.14 42.84 -10.50
N THR A 486 -20.47 43.90 -11.24
CA THR A 486 -20.82 43.81 -12.67
C THR A 486 -19.64 43.33 -13.54
N ALA A 487 -18.40 43.65 -13.16
CA ALA A 487 -17.21 43.14 -13.85
C ALA A 487 -17.00 41.65 -13.57
N LEU A 488 -17.11 41.23 -12.30
CA LEU A 488 -17.03 39.82 -11.89
C LEU A 488 -18.11 38.96 -12.57
N LEU A 489 -19.37 39.43 -12.61
CA LEU A 489 -20.46 38.76 -13.32
C LEU A 489 -20.24 38.69 -14.85
N ARG A 490 -19.50 39.64 -15.43
CA ARG A 490 -19.09 39.59 -16.84
C ARG A 490 -17.95 38.59 -17.06
N GLY A 491 -16.96 38.57 -16.18
CA GLY A 491 -15.85 37.60 -16.22
C GLY A 491 -16.32 36.16 -16.04
N LEU A 492 -17.37 35.95 -15.23
CA LEU A 492 -18.06 34.66 -15.07
C LEU A 492 -18.98 34.30 -16.25
N GLY A 493 -19.12 35.14 -17.28
CA GLY A 493 -19.98 34.89 -18.44
C GLY A 493 -21.50 34.96 -18.19
N VAL A 494 -21.95 35.11 -16.93
CA VAL A 494 -23.37 35.04 -16.55
C VAL A 494 -24.19 36.29 -16.88
N LEU A 495 -23.52 37.39 -17.25
CA LEU A 495 -24.16 38.66 -17.60
C LEU A 495 -24.75 38.59 -19.02
N GLY A 496 -26.07 38.78 -19.14
CA GLY A 496 -26.82 38.59 -20.38
C GLY A 496 -27.30 37.15 -20.60
N ASP A 497 -26.53 36.15 -20.15
CA ASP A 497 -26.86 34.73 -20.25
C ASP A 497 -26.72 34.02 -18.89
N LYS A 498 -27.83 33.89 -18.16
CA LYS A 498 -27.85 33.27 -16.83
C LYS A 498 -27.66 31.75 -16.92
N HIS A 499 -26.51 31.27 -16.47
CA HIS A 499 -26.21 29.85 -16.25
C HIS A 499 -25.37 29.70 -14.98
N ILE A 500 -25.12 28.47 -14.51
CA ILE A 500 -24.15 28.22 -13.43
C ILE A 500 -22.78 27.95 -14.06
N PRO A 501 -21.71 28.72 -13.76
CA PRO A 501 -20.39 28.47 -14.34
C PRO A 501 -19.78 27.17 -13.82
N GLN A 502 -19.00 26.47 -14.66
CA GLN A 502 -18.42 25.17 -14.33
C GLN A 502 -17.58 25.18 -13.05
N LEU A 503 -16.82 26.26 -12.82
CA LEU A 503 -16.03 26.50 -11.60
C LEU A 503 -16.86 26.38 -10.31
N TYR A 504 -18.15 26.75 -10.36
CA TYR A 504 -19.06 26.62 -9.23
C TYR A 504 -19.71 25.23 -9.15
N LEU A 505 -19.91 24.54 -10.28
CA LEU A 505 -20.38 23.15 -10.33
C LEU A 505 -19.30 22.13 -9.93
N ARG A 506 -18.04 22.55 -9.81
CA ARG A 506 -16.89 21.75 -9.34
C ARG A 506 -16.23 22.29 -8.07
N ALA A 507 -16.81 23.31 -7.46
CA ALA A 507 -16.42 23.81 -6.14
C ALA A 507 -16.69 22.77 -5.02
N SER A 508 -16.18 23.01 -3.81
CA SER A 508 -16.38 22.08 -2.71
C SER A 508 -17.85 21.88 -2.35
N GLU A 509 -18.14 20.79 -1.66
CA GLU A 509 -19.52 20.46 -1.25
C GLU A 509 -20.18 21.61 -0.49
N ALA A 510 -19.46 22.25 0.44
CA ALA A 510 -19.92 23.43 1.17
C ALA A 510 -20.22 24.62 0.23
N GLN A 511 -19.31 24.93 -0.70
CA GLN A 511 -19.50 26.02 -1.67
C GLN A 511 -20.70 25.76 -2.59
N ARG A 512 -20.93 24.51 -3.02
CA ARG A 512 -22.10 24.10 -3.82
C ARG A 512 -23.40 24.14 -3.02
N ARG A 513 -23.39 23.75 -1.74
CA ARG A 513 -24.54 23.90 -0.83
C ARG A 513 -24.93 25.36 -0.64
N ASP A 514 -23.96 26.26 -0.43
CA ASP A 514 -24.22 27.72 -0.31
C ASP A 514 -24.78 28.33 -1.61
N LEU A 515 -24.27 27.93 -2.78
CA LEU A 515 -24.81 28.33 -4.08
C LEU A 515 -26.27 27.89 -4.24
N LEU A 516 -26.57 26.63 -3.92
CA LEU A 516 -27.91 26.09 -3.98
C LEU A 516 -28.85 26.84 -3.03
N ALA A 517 -28.40 27.15 -1.81
CA ALA A 517 -29.18 27.94 -0.86
C ALA A 517 -29.54 29.33 -1.39
N GLY A 518 -28.62 30.03 -2.06
CA GLY A 518 -28.91 31.34 -2.69
C GLY A 518 -29.95 31.26 -3.82
N LEU A 519 -29.87 30.23 -4.67
CA LEU A 519 -30.85 29.94 -5.72
C LEU A 519 -32.23 29.58 -5.14
N LEU A 520 -32.26 28.85 -4.03
CA LEU A 520 -33.50 28.39 -3.40
C LEU A 520 -34.16 29.46 -2.53
N ASP A 521 -33.39 30.32 -1.88
CA ASP A 521 -33.91 31.41 -1.06
C ASP A 521 -34.59 32.49 -1.91
N THR A 522 -34.21 32.62 -3.17
CA THR A 522 -34.89 33.43 -4.20
C THR A 522 -36.03 32.66 -4.85
N ASP A 523 -35.76 31.91 -5.94
CA ASP A 523 -36.76 31.25 -6.80
C ASP A 523 -37.18 29.83 -6.34
N GLY A 524 -36.57 29.30 -5.27
CA GLY A 524 -36.96 28.00 -4.70
C GLY A 524 -38.24 28.04 -3.87
N THR A 525 -39.03 26.98 -3.95
CA THR A 525 -40.29 26.82 -3.21
C THR A 525 -40.36 25.44 -2.55
N VAL A 526 -41.11 25.34 -1.45
CA VAL A 526 -41.44 24.08 -0.79
C VAL A 526 -42.85 23.68 -1.22
N THR A 527 -42.98 22.52 -1.83
CA THR A 527 -44.28 21.97 -2.23
C THR A 527 -45.04 21.42 -1.01
N ASN A 528 -46.36 21.27 -1.12
CA ASN A 528 -47.20 20.67 -0.06
C ASN A 528 -46.79 19.23 0.32
N ALA A 529 -45.99 18.56 -0.50
CA ALA A 529 -45.43 17.22 -0.24
C ALA A 529 -44.03 17.26 0.42
N GLY A 530 -43.58 18.43 0.87
CA GLY A 530 -42.25 18.62 1.46
C GLY A 530 -41.08 18.47 0.47
N SER A 531 -41.35 18.46 -0.84
CA SER A 531 -40.32 18.43 -1.89
C SER A 531 -39.92 19.85 -2.30
N VAL A 532 -38.66 20.02 -2.71
CA VAL A 532 -38.10 21.30 -3.15
C VAL A 532 -38.32 21.47 -4.66
N GLN A 533 -38.82 22.64 -5.06
CA GLN A 533 -39.07 23.00 -6.46
C GLN A 533 -38.45 24.36 -6.78
N PHE A 534 -37.51 24.39 -7.71
CA PHE A 534 -36.96 25.60 -8.33
C PHE A 534 -37.57 25.76 -9.72
N THR A 535 -38.04 26.95 -10.09
CA THR A 535 -38.76 27.19 -11.36
C THR A 535 -38.16 28.36 -12.12
N VAL A 536 -37.73 28.13 -13.36
CA VAL A 536 -37.08 29.16 -14.19
C VAL A 536 -37.45 29.00 -15.66
N THR A 537 -37.43 30.07 -16.46
CA THR A 537 -37.65 30.00 -17.93
C THR A 537 -36.37 29.84 -18.74
N ASN A 538 -35.19 30.13 -18.15
CA ASN A 538 -33.90 29.87 -18.79
C ASN A 538 -33.54 28.38 -18.66
N ARG A 539 -33.36 27.72 -19.81
CA ARG A 539 -33.02 26.29 -19.89
C ARG A 539 -31.64 25.98 -19.31
N ALA A 540 -30.60 26.75 -19.65
CA ALA A 540 -29.24 26.53 -19.18
C ALA A 540 -29.12 26.67 -17.65
N LEU A 541 -29.86 27.61 -17.05
CA LEU A 541 -29.95 27.70 -15.58
C LEU A 541 -30.69 26.50 -14.98
N ALA A 542 -31.76 26.00 -15.61
CA ALA A 542 -32.47 24.81 -15.12
C ALA A 542 -31.61 23.53 -15.18
N GLU A 543 -30.86 23.35 -16.28
CA GLU A 543 -29.93 22.24 -16.46
C GLU A 543 -28.75 22.33 -15.47
N GLY A 544 -28.18 23.52 -15.27
CA GLY A 544 -27.15 23.77 -14.24
C GLY A 544 -27.64 23.51 -12.81
N VAL A 545 -28.87 23.89 -12.46
CA VAL A 545 -29.46 23.58 -11.14
C VAL A 545 -29.72 22.08 -10.96
N ARG A 546 -30.07 21.35 -12.03
CA ARG A 546 -30.16 19.88 -12.00
C ARG A 546 -28.78 19.26 -11.74
N GLU A 547 -27.74 19.69 -12.45
CA GLU A 547 -26.37 19.17 -12.22
C GLU A 547 -25.91 19.49 -10.78
N LEU A 548 -26.11 20.72 -10.31
CA LEU A 548 -25.79 21.13 -8.95
C LEU A 548 -26.48 20.21 -7.92
N ALA A 549 -27.78 19.95 -8.07
CA ALA A 549 -28.52 19.08 -7.17
C ALA A 549 -28.05 17.61 -7.23
N VAL A 550 -27.78 17.06 -8.42
CA VAL A 550 -27.28 15.69 -8.59
C VAL A 550 -25.86 15.55 -8.01
N SER A 551 -25.00 16.56 -8.17
CA SER A 551 -23.65 16.60 -7.60
C SER A 551 -23.63 16.64 -6.06
N LEU A 552 -24.75 16.98 -5.43
CA LEU A 552 -24.95 16.92 -3.97
C LEU A 552 -25.65 15.62 -3.53
N GLY A 553 -25.71 14.60 -4.40
CA GLY A 553 -26.36 13.32 -4.14
C GLY A 553 -27.89 13.34 -4.21
N TYR A 554 -28.51 14.50 -4.50
CA TYR A 554 -29.96 14.61 -4.54
C TYR A 554 -30.54 14.04 -5.85
N ARG A 555 -31.58 13.21 -5.70
CA ARG A 555 -32.37 12.77 -6.86
C ARG A 555 -33.21 13.93 -7.39
N CYS A 556 -32.86 14.40 -8.59
CA CYS A 556 -33.47 15.54 -9.26
C CYS A 556 -34.27 15.11 -10.51
N SER A 557 -35.34 15.81 -10.84
CA SER A 557 -36.10 15.68 -12.08
C SER A 557 -36.54 17.04 -12.63
N ILE A 558 -36.55 17.19 -13.96
CA ILE A 558 -37.04 18.40 -14.64
C ILE A 558 -38.41 18.11 -15.26
N ALA A 559 -39.36 19.03 -15.07
CA ALA A 559 -40.65 19.01 -15.75
C ALA A 559 -40.89 20.36 -16.44
N THR A 560 -41.26 20.34 -17.73
CA THR A 560 -41.58 21.55 -18.50
C THR A 560 -43.06 21.92 -18.39
N ARG A 561 -43.36 23.21 -18.21
CA ARG A 561 -44.72 23.77 -18.22
C ARG A 561 -44.81 24.95 -19.17
N VAL A 562 -45.86 25.00 -19.99
CA VAL A 562 -46.15 26.18 -20.83
C VAL A 562 -46.63 27.34 -19.95
N VAL A 563 -46.02 28.50 -20.14
CA VAL A 563 -46.31 29.77 -19.46
C VAL A 563 -46.50 30.90 -20.48
N VAL A 564 -47.07 32.03 -20.06
CA VAL A 564 -47.28 33.17 -20.95
C VAL A 564 -45.97 33.97 -21.10
N GLY A 565 -45.17 33.59 -22.09
CA GLY A 565 -43.92 34.24 -22.44
C GLY A 565 -44.06 35.45 -23.37
N ARG A 566 -42.92 36.10 -23.67
CA ARG A 566 -42.80 37.15 -24.70
C ARG A 566 -42.26 36.60 -26.04
N SER A 567 -41.68 35.41 -26.00
CA SER A 567 -41.08 34.63 -27.08
C SER A 567 -41.39 33.15 -26.86
N GLU A 568 -41.14 32.30 -27.84
CA GLU A 568 -41.31 30.84 -27.71
C GLU A 568 -40.44 30.27 -26.58
N GLU A 569 -39.17 30.66 -26.52
CA GLU A 569 -38.22 30.28 -25.46
C GLU A 569 -38.69 30.71 -24.06
N SER A 570 -39.26 31.92 -23.92
CA SER A 570 -39.79 32.40 -22.62
C SER A 570 -41.20 31.91 -22.31
N SER A 571 -41.82 31.13 -23.21
CA SER A 571 -43.12 30.49 -23.00
C SER A 571 -43.02 29.07 -22.42
N VAL A 572 -41.80 28.61 -22.10
CA VAL A 572 -41.55 27.35 -21.39
C VAL A 572 -40.89 27.67 -20.04
N ALA A 573 -41.48 27.16 -18.96
CA ALA A 573 -40.88 27.13 -17.63
C ALA A 573 -40.39 25.71 -17.32
N TYR A 574 -39.20 25.62 -16.74
CA TYR A 574 -38.54 24.40 -16.31
C TYR A 574 -38.64 24.32 -14.78
N ASN A 575 -39.39 23.34 -14.29
CA ASN A 575 -39.55 23.05 -12.88
C ASN A 575 -38.53 21.97 -12.51
N VAL A 576 -37.47 22.35 -11.81
CA VAL A 576 -36.46 21.46 -11.24
C VAL A 576 -36.94 21.01 -9.87
N ASN A 577 -37.22 19.71 -9.71
CA ASN A 577 -37.80 19.13 -8.51
C ASN A 577 -36.83 18.12 -7.89
N PHE A 578 -36.59 18.21 -6.59
CA PHE A 578 -35.81 17.21 -5.86
C PHE A 578 -36.30 17.07 -4.42
N THR A 579 -35.85 16.02 -3.75
CA THR A 579 -36.12 15.79 -2.32
C THR A 579 -34.82 15.59 -1.55
N CYS A 580 -34.69 16.29 -0.45
CA CYS A 580 -33.61 16.17 0.52
C CYS A 580 -34.20 16.12 1.94
N ASP A 581 -33.43 15.61 2.89
CA ASP A 581 -33.69 15.60 4.34
C ASP A 581 -32.90 16.70 5.08
N GLU A 582 -31.85 17.21 4.44
CA GLU A 582 -31.00 18.32 4.87
C GLU A 582 -31.68 19.70 4.74
N ASP A 583 -31.14 20.68 5.48
CA ASP A 583 -31.57 22.07 5.44
C ASP A 583 -30.89 22.81 4.26
N VAL A 584 -31.53 22.77 3.08
CA VAL A 584 -31.05 23.40 1.84
C VAL A 584 -31.47 24.87 1.62
N PHE A 585 -32.32 25.41 2.49
CA PHE A 585 -32.69 26.83 2.50
C PHE A 585 -31.99 27.52 3.68
N TRP A 586 -31.45 28.71 3.46
CA TRP A 586 -30.92 29.52 4.56
C TRP A 586 -32.00 30.48 5.11
N LEU A 587 -32.92 30.96 4.26
CA LEU A 587 -33.99 31.87 4.66
C LEU A 587 -34.93 31.20 5.69
N PRO A 588 -35.05 31.72 6.94
CA PRO A 588 -35.74 31.02 8.04
C PRO A 588 -37.19 30.62 7.73
N ARG A 589 -37.92 31.47 6.98
CA ARG A 589 -39.29 31.21 6.49
C ARG A 589 -39.37 29.93 5.65
N LYS A 590 -38.47 29.76 4.68
CA LYS A 590 -38.45 28.60 3.78
C LYS A 590 -37.85 27.36 4.47
N ALA A 591 -36.79 27.56 5.27
CA ALA A 591 -36.16 26.50 6.06
C ALA A 591 -37.13 25.86 7.06
N LEU A 592 -37.87 26.66 7.85
CA LEU A 592 -38.88 26.16 8.78
C LEU A 592 -40.03 25.46 8.05
N LEU A 593 -40.51 26.00 6.92
CA LEU A 593 -41.57 25.38 6.12
C LEU A 593 -41.12 24.02 5.54
N HIS A 594 -39.89 23.94 5.02
CA HIS A 594 -39.30 22.69 4.56
C HIS A 594 -39.18 21.67 5.72
N LYS A 595 -38.71 22.12 6.88
CA LYS A 595 -38.56 21.29 8.09
C LYS A 595 -39.89 20.81 8.68
N GLN A 596 -40.98 21.56 8.50
CA GLN A 596 -42.33 21.19 8.92
C GLN A 596 -43.02 20.23 7.92
N LEU A 597 -42.83 20.45 6.62
CA LEU A 597 -43.49 19.65 5.57
C LEU A 597 -42.71 18.39 5.16
N ARG A 598 -41.42 18.27 5.47
CA ARG A 598 -40.64 17.06 5.21
C ARG A 598 -40.99 15.96 6.21
N ASP A 599 -41.80 15.00 5.76
CA ASP A 599 -42.21 13.85 6.57
C ASP A 599 -41.05 12.86 6.80
N LYS A 600 -41.01 12.26 8.00
CA LYS A 600 -39.99 11.28 8.43
C LYS A 600 -40.15 9.90 7.76
N GLY A 601 -41.25 9.66 7.03
CA GLY A 601 -41.65 8.34 6.54
C GLY A 601 -41.11 7.87 5.17
N VAL A 602 -40.14 8.55 4.54
CA VAL A 602 -39.80 8.32 3.11
C VAL A 602 -38.47 7.60 2.90
N THR A 603 -38.46 6.29 3.14
CA THR A 603 -37.33 5.35 2.96
C THR A 603 -36.93 5.06 1.49
N ARG A 604 -37.14 6.00 0.56
CA ARG A 604 -36.97 5.80 -0.90
C ARG A 604 -36.03 6.78 -1.60
N ARG A 605 -35.18 7.50 -0.85
CA ARG A 605 -34.47 8.69 -1.38
C ARG A 605 -33.08 8.39 -1.99
N GLY A 606 -32.29 7.52 -1.37
CA GLY A 606 -30.97 7.12 -1.87
C GLY A 606 -30.95 6.16 -3.07
N SER A 607 -32.04 6.06 -3.85
CA SER A 607 -32.06 5.20 -5.06
C SER A 607 -33.00 5.69 -6.17
N ARG A 608 -32.58 5.44 -7.40
CA ARG A 608 -33.34 5.62 -8.66
C ARG A 608 -33.89 4.28 -9.13
N PHE A 609 -35.15 4.23 -9.54
CA PHE A 609 -35.75 3.02 -10.14
C PHE A 609 -35.51 2.99 -11.64
N ILE A 610 -35.38 1.79 -12.23
CA ILE A 610 -35.34 1.62 -13.69
C ILE A 610 -36.81 1.55 -14.18
N SER A 611 -37.21 2.46 -15.07
CA SER A 611 -38.58 2.62 -15.56
C SER A 611 -38.86 1.81 -16.84
N ALA A 612 -37.88 1.74 -17.73
CA ALA A 612 -37.89 0.97 -18.97
C ALA A 612 -36.46 0.53 -19.34
N VAL A 613 -36.37 -0.56 -20.11
CA VAL A 613 -35.15 -0.91 -20.84
C VAL A 613 -35.58 -1.35 -22.23
N ARG A 614 -35.04 -0.71 -23.28
CA ARG A 614 -35.42 -0.91 -24.68
C ARG A 614 -34.21 -1.38 -25.47
N ARG A 615 -34.35 -2.42 -26.30
CA ARG A 615 -33.27 -2.82 -27.20
C ARG A 615 -33.12 -1.77 -28.30
N VAL A 616 -31.89 -1.34 -28.57
CA VAL A 616 -31.57 -0.35 -29.62
C VAL A 616 -30.68 -0.99 -30.70
N ALA A 617 -30.44 -0.25 -31.79
CA ALA A 617 -29.41 -0.63 -32.75
C ALA A 617 -28.04 -0.69 -32.06
N SER A 618 -27.15 -1.55 -32.54
CA SER A 618 -25.80 -1.62 -31.98
C SER A 618 -25.07 -0.30 -32.19
N VAL A 619 -24.50 0.23 -31.11
CA VAL A 619 -23.63 1.40 -31.13
C VAL A 619 -22.21 0.98 -30.71
N PRO A 620 -21.17 1.73 -31.08
CA PRO A 620 -19.84 1.50 -30.53
C PRO A 620 -19.84 1.70 -29.01
N VAL A 621 -19.28 0.75 -28.27
CA VAL A 621 -19.23 0.74 -26.80
C VAL A 621 -17.79 0.52 -26.30
N ARG A 622 -17.47 1.02 -25.11
CA ARG A 622 -16.13 0.94 -24.48
C ARG A 622 -16.28 0.81 -22.97
N CYS A 623 -15.27 0.26 -22.30
CA CYS A 623 -15.17 0.23 -20.84
C CYS A 623 -14.00 1.10 -20.38
N ILE A 624 -14.12 1.68 -19.18
CA ILE A 624 -12.98 2.15 -18.38
C ILE A 624 -12.90 1.40 -17.06
N GLU A 625 -11.73 1.49 -16.44
CA GLU A 625 -11.43 1.03 -15.08
C GLU A 625 -10.79 2.17 -14.30
N VAL A 626 -11.07 2.22 -13.00
CA VAL A 626 -10.72 3.32 -12.10
C VAL A 626 -9.99 2.81 -10.87
N ALA A 627 -9.16 3.66 -10.26
CA ALA A 627 -8.39 3.35 -9.06
C ALA A 627 -9.23 3.23 -7.76
N ALA A 628 -10.55 3.42 -7.81
CA ALA A 628 -11.42 3.35 -6.64
C ALA A 628 -11.52 1.90 -6.11
N GLU A 629 -11.50 1.73 -4.79
CA GLU A 629 -11.47 0.41 -4.12
C GLU A 629 -12.70 -0.46 -4.41
N ASP A 630 -13.84 0.16 -4.68
CA ASP A 630 -15.09 -0.51 -5.08
C ASP A 630 -15.16 -0.82 -6.59
N HIS A 631 -14.18 -0.34 -7.37
CA HIS A 631 -14.10 -0.37 -8.83
C HIS A 631 -15.36 0.20 -9.54
N LEU A 632 -16.11 1.06 -8.84
CA LEU A 632 -17.31 1.74 -9.32
C LEU A 632 -16.95 3.18 -9.77
N TYR A 633 -17.42 3.58 -10.94
CA TYR A 633 -17.35 4.97 -11.40
C TYR A 633 -18.72 5.48 -11.80
N LEU A 634 -18.90 6.80 -11.78
CA LEU A 634 -20.16 7.45 -12.11
C LEU A 634 -20.30 7.57 -13.64
N ALA A 635 -21.38 7.04 -14.20
CA ALA A 635 -21.71 7.18 -15.62
C ALA A 635 -22.99 8.02 -15.86
N GLY A 636 -22.98 8.80 -16.95
CA GLY A 636 -24.07 9.66 -17.40
C GLY A 636 -24.18 10.99 -16.64
N GLU A 637 -24.97 11.92 -17.19
CA GLU A 637 -25.35 13.19 -16.54
C GLU A 637 -26.02 13.00 -15.16
N SER A 638 -26.43 11.77 -14.86
CA SER A 638 -27.13 11.38 -13.64
C SER A 638 -26.29 10.52 -12.70
N MET A 639 -25.03 10.25 -13.03
CA MET A 639 -23.99 9.73 -12.13
C MET A 639 -24.34 8.37 -11.48
N ILE A 640 -24.11 7.25 -12.20
CA ILE A 640 -24.61 5.89 -11.86
C ILE A 640 -23.46 4.81 -11.86
N PRO A 641 -23.37 3.89 -10.85
CA PRO A 641 -22.22 2.94 -10.63
C PRO A 641 -22.33 1.44 -11.06
N THR A 642 -21.19 0.69 -11.22
CA THR A 642 -21.05 -0.64 -11.96
C THR A 642 -19.88 -1.63 -11.53
N HIS A 643 -20.02 -2.99 -11.53
CA HIS A 643 -19.17 -4.01 -10.78
C HIS A 643 -18.55 -5.25 -11.56
N ASN A 644 -17.95 -6.30 -10.89
CA ASN A 644 -17.24 -7.51 -11.46
C ASN A 644 -17.56 -9.00 -10.94
N SER A 645 -16.61 -9.96 -10.67
CA SER A 645 -16.79 -11.46 -10.87
C SER A 645 -15.82 -12.50 -10.16
N THR A 646 -15.89 -13.84 -10.45
CA THR A 646 -15.87 -14.95 -9.42
C THR A 646 -15.24 -16.38 -9.73
N ILE A 647 -13.94 -16.70 -9.52
CA ILE A 647 -13.39 -18.09 -9.75
C ILE A 647 -13.18 -19.00 -8.52
N GLY A 648 -12.77 -18.48 -7.36
CA GLY A 648 -12.31 -19.33 -6.23
C GLY A 648 -13.35 -20.30 -5.65
N LEU A 649 -14.63 -20.00 -5.85
CA LEU A 649 -15.76 -20.76 -5.32
C LEU A 649 -15.88 -22.20 -5.83
N ASP A 650 -15.38 -22.49 -7.04
CA ASP A 650 -15.49 -23.84 -7.62
C ASP A 650 -14.57 -24.87 -6.95
N ILE A 651 -13.35 -24.46 -6.57
CA ILE A 651 -12.35 -25.33 -5.90
C ILE A 651 -12.80 -25.61 -4.46
N VAL A 652 -13.27 -24.59 -3.76
CA VAL A 652 -13.85 -24.69 -2.40
C VAL A 652 -14.98 -25.72 -2.36
N ARG A 653 -15.90 -25.63 -3.32
CA ARG A 653 -17.02 -26.56 -3.44
C ARG A 653 -16.56 -27.99 -3.69
N SER A 654 -15.49 -28.21 -4.47
CA SER A 654 -14.90 -29.54 -4.63
C SER A 654 -14.50 -30.14 -3.29
N ALA A 655 -13.59 -29.46 -2.58
CA ALA A 655 -13.04 -29.92 -1.31
C ALA A 655 -14.15 -30.22 -0.27
N ALA A 656 -15.04 -29.25 -0.02
CA ALA A 656 -16.02 -29.39 1.06
C ALA A 656 -17.24 -30.24 0.70
N ILE A 657 -17.80 -30.14 -0.50
CA ILE A 657 -19.10 -30.76 -0.82
C ILE A 657 -18.94 -32.14 -1.45
N LYS A 658 -17.96 -32.30 -2.37
CA LYS A 658 -17.71 -33.59 -3.02
C LYS A 658 -16.85 -34.51 -2.14
N HIS A 659 -15.78 -33.95 -1.56
CA HIS A 659 -14.77 -34.73 -0.82
C HIS A 659 -14.86 -34.61 0.71
N LYS A 660 -15.83 -33.84 1.23
CA LYS A 660 -16.09 -33.67 2.68
C LYS A 660 -14.86 -33.24 3.49
N MET A 661 -13.93 -32.52 2.87
CA MET A 661 -12.75 -31.93 3.50
C MET A 661 -13.08 -30.53 4.03
N ALA A 662 -12.69 -30.23 5.28
CA ALA A 662 -12.98 -28.94 5.88
C ALA A 662 -12.29 -27.78 5.14
N ALA A 663 -13.07 -26.81 4.67
CA ALA A 663 -12.57 -25.67 3.90
C ALA A 663 -13.15 -24.35 4.41
N VAL A 664 -12.36 -23.27 4.33
CA VAL A 664 -12.78 -21.91 4.69
C VAL A 664 -12.57 -20.93 3.53
N VAL A 665 -13.53 -20.02 3.34
CA VAL A 665 -13.44 -18.88 2.42
C VAL A 665 -13.48 -17.59 3.23
N PHE A 666 -12.45 -16.79 3.09
CA PHE A 666 -12.44 -15.38 3.50
C PHE A 666 -12.76 -14.55 2.25
N SER A 667 -13.92 -13.90 2.25
CA SER A 667 -14.34 -13.04 1.15
C SER A 667 -14.39 -11.60 1.60
N LEU A 668 -13.57 -10.79 0.97
CA LEU A 668 -13.44 -9.35 1.19
C LEU A 668 -14.28 -8.55 0.17
N GLU A 669 -14.59 -9.16 -0.98
CA GLU A 669 -15.45 -8.55 -2.04
C GLU A 669 -16.93 -8.97 -1.95
N MET A 670 -17.24 -10.24 -1.59
CA MET A 670 -18.57 -10.81 -1.77
C MET A 670 -19.24 -11.21 -0.44
N SER A 671 -20.53 -10.87 -0.28
CA SER A 671 -21.31 -11.31 0.87
C SER A 671 -21.50 -12.83 0.91
N ARG A 672 -21.61 -13.40 2.11
CA ARG A 672 -21.90 -14.83 2.35
C ARG A 672 -23.16 -15.31 1.65
N THR A 673 -24.18 -14.46 1.56
CA THR A 673 -25.45 -14.77 0.87
C THR A 673 -25.24 -14.91 -0.64
N GLU A 674 -24.42 -14.05 -1.25
CA GLU A 674 -24.09 -14.16 -2.67
C GLU A 674 -23.24 -15.41 -2.97
N ILE A 675 -22.25 -15.67 -2.13
CA ILE A 675 -21.41 -16.89 -2.18
C ILE A 675 -22.29 -18.14 -2.12
N THR A 676 -23.19 -18.20 -1.14
CA THR A 676 -24.10 -19.35 -0.95
C THR A 676 -25.01 -19.56 -2.16
N MET A 677 -25.56 -18.48 -2.75
CA MET A 677 -26.38 -18.59 -3.97
C MET A 677 -25.60 -19.11 -5.17
N ARG A 678 -24.36 -18.62 -5.38
CA ARG A 678 -23.49 -19.06 -6.49
C ARG A 678 -23.09 -20.52 -6.33
N LEU A 679 -22.71 -20.92 -5.12
CA LEU A 679 -22.35 -22.29 -4.79
C LEU A 679 -23.54 -23.26 -4.94
N LEU A 680 -24.75 -22.90 -4.49
CA LEU A 680 -25.95 -23.71 -4.71
C LEU A 680 -26.33 -23.79 -6.20
N SER A 681 -26.21 -22.69 -6.96
CA SER A 681 -26.40 -22.66 -8.42
C SER A 681 -25.47 -23.64 -9.13
N ALA A 682 -24.17 -23.51 -8.82
CA ALA A 682 -23.11 -24.30 -9.42
C ALA A 682 -23.21 -25.80 -9.07
N GLU A 683 -23.63 -26.15 -7.85
CA GLU A 683 -23.80 -27.54 -7.40
C GLU A 683 -25.13 -28.18 -7.86
N ALA A 684 -26.25 -27.45 -7.79
CA ALA A 684 -27.55 -27.99 -8.21
C ALA A 684 -27.73 -28.02 -9.74
N GLY A 685 -26.85 -27.35 -10.50
CA GLY A 685 -26.99 -27.20 -11.96
C GLY A 685 -28.22 -26.38 -12.34
N ILE A 686 -28.59 -25.42 -11.49
CA ILE A 686 -29.74 -24.54 -11.66
C ILE A 686 -29.20 -23.15 -11.99
N GLN A 687 -29.72 -22.50 -13.03
CA GLN A 687 -29.23 -21.19 -13.43
C GLN A 687 -29.34 -20.20 -12.26
N LEU A 688 -28.25 -19.48 -11.96
CA LEU A 688 -28.20 -18.52 -10.86
C LEU A 688 -29.35 -17.50 -10.94
N GLN A 689 -29.74 -17.15 -12.16
CA GLN A 689 -30.90 -16.30 -12.45
C GLN A 689 -32.23 -16.90 -11.95
N HIS A 690 -32.48 -18.20 -12.14
CA HIS A 690 -33.73 -18.84 -11.69
C HIS A 690 -33.83 -18.83 -10.17
N MET A 691 -32.70 -19.07 -9.49
CA MET A 691 -32.61 -19.01 -8.03
C MET A 691 -32.80 -17.59 -7.51
N ARG A 692 -32.06 -16.60 -8.04
CA ARG A 692 -32.18 -15.17 -7.66
C ARG A 692 -33.57 -14.59 -7.93
N LYS A 693 -34.23 -15.00 -9.02
CA LYS A 693 -35.58 -14.51 -9.40
C LYS A 693 -36.72 -15.26 -8.69
N GLY A 694 -36.46 -16.39 -8.05
CA GLY A 694 -37.49 -17.27 -7.45
C GLY A 694 -38.40 -17.95 -8.48
N THR A 695 -38.02 -17.96 -9.76
CA THR A 695 -38.78 -18.56 -10.87
C THR A 695 -38.43 -20.04 -11.06
N MET A 696 -38.20 -20.73 -9.95
CA MET A 696 -37.79 -22.14 -9.93
C MET A 696 -39.00 -23.04 -10.20
N ARG A 697 -38.85 -23.98 -11.14
CA ARG A 697 -39.85 -25.02 -11.42
C ARG A 697 -39.90 -26.00 -10.25
N GLU A 698 -40.96 -26.82 -10.14
CA GLU A 698 -41.02 -27.87 -9.11
C GLU A 698 -39.83 -28.85 -9.20
N GLU A 699 -39.35 -29.15 -10.42
CA GLU A 699 -38.12 -29.90 -10.66
C GLU A 699 -36.87 -29.18 -10.11
N ASP A 700 -36.76 -27.85 -10.31
CA ASP A 700 -35.64 -27.06 -9.80
C ASP A 700 -35.67 -26.99 -8.27
N TRP A 701 -36.86 -26.83 -7.66
CA TRP A 701 -37.04 -26.92 -6.21
C TRP A 701 -36.65 -28.29 -5.66
N THR A 702 -36.97 -29.36 -6.38
CA THR A 702 -36.60 -30.74 -6.00
C THR A 702 -35.09 -30.94 -6.04
N ARG A 703 -34.41 -30.44 -7.10
CA ARG A 703 -32.93 -30.46 -7.21
C ARG A 703 -32.25 -29.58 -6.17
N LEU A 704 -32.83 -28.42 -5.86
CA LEU A 704 -32.32 -27.53 -4.82
C LEU A 704 -32.45 -28.18 -3.44
N ALA A 705 -33.61 -28.75 -3.11
CA ALA A 705 -33.83 -29.42 -1.82
C ALA A 705 -32.87 -30.61 -1.62
N SER A 706 -32.66 -31.45 -2.64
CA SER A 706 -31.68 -32.56 -2.57
C SER A 706 -30.23 -32.09 -2.50
N THR A 707 -29.94 -30.87 -2.96
CA THR A 707 -28.60 -30.27 -2.89
C THR A 707 -28.36 -29.52 -1.57
N MET A 708 -29.37 -28.85 -1.03
CA MET A 708 -29.28 -28.14 0.26
C MET A 708 -28.90 -29.08 1.41
N GLY A 709 -29.37 -30.33 1.41
CA GLY A 709 -28.90 -31.34 2.38
C GLY A 709 -27.38 -31.56 2.28
N ARG A 710 -26.90 -31.94 1.08
CA ARG A 710 -25.46 -32.21 0.82
C ARG A 710 -24.55 -31.02 1.15
N VAL A 711 -25.01 -29.80 0.87
CA VAL A 711 -24.31 -28.53 1.15
C VAL A 711 -24.37 -28.16 2.63
N SER A 712 -25.51 -28.35 3.30
CA SER A 712 -25.64 -28.07 4.74
C SER A 712 -24.85 -29.06 5.62
N GLU A 713 -24.57 -30.26 5.11
CA GLU A 713 -23.72 -31.28 5.72
C GLU A 713 -22.25 -31.17 5.28
N ALA A 714 -21.87 -30.17 4.48
CA ALA A 714 -20.49 -29.98 4.06
C ALA A 714 -19.73 -29.14 5.11
N PRO A 715 -18.48 -29.49 5.47
CA PRO A 715 -17.66 -28.71 6.39
C PRO A 715 -17.09 -27.45 5.69
N LEU A 716 -17.97 -26.58 5.22
CA LEU A 716 -17.65 -25.33 4.54
C LEU A 716 -17.94 -24.13 5.44
N PHE A 717 -16.91 -23.32 5.68
CA PHE A 717 -16.99 -22.10 6.47
C PHE A 717 -16.80 -20.88 5.57
N ILE A 718 -17.60 -19.84 5.78
CA ILE A 718 -17.53 -18.58 5.02
C ILE A 718 -17.46 -17.43 6.02
N ASP A 719 -16.46 -16.57 5.85
CA ASP A 719 -16.26 -15.34 6.60
C ASP A 719 -16.24 -14.16 5.62
N ASP A 720 -17.24 -13.30 5.75
CA ASP A 720 -17.49 -12.11 4.92
C ASP A 720 -17.27 -10.80 5.72
N SER A 721 -16.39 -10.83 6.73
CA SER A 721 -16.02 -9.65 7.50
C SER A 721 -15.14 -8.71 6.64
N PRO A 722 -15.48 -7.42 6.49
CA PRO A 722 -14.63 -6.47 5.76
C PRO A 722 -13.34 -6.18 6.54
N ASN A 723 -12.27 -5.82 5.81
CA ASN A 723 -11.01 -5.29 6.35
C ASN A 723 -10.31 -6.18 7.41
N MET A 724 -10.44 -7.51 7.31
CA MET A 724 -9.75 -8.43 8.23
C MET A 724 -8.23 -8.34 8.12
N SER A 725 -7.57 -8.19 9.26
CA SER A 725 -6.11 -8.34 9.34
C SER A 725 -5.67 -9.80 9.14
N LEU A 726 -4.43 -10.01 8.69
CA LEU A 726 -3.88 -11.36 8.56
C LEU A 726 -3.77 -12.09 9.91
N MET A 727 -3.60 -11.36 11.02
CA MET A 727 -3.61 -11.95 12.38
C MET A 727 -4.99 -12.53 12.73
N GLU A 728 -6.09 -11.85 12.38
CA GLU A 728 -7.43 -12.39 12.54
C GLU A 728 -7.67 -13.64 11.69
N ILE A 729 -7.28 -13.60 10.41
CA ILE A 729 -7.37 -14.74 9.49
C ILE A 729 -6.60 -15.94 10.08
N ARG A 730 -5.36 -15.74 10.54
CA ARG A 730 -4.54 -16.76 11.21
C ARG A 730 -5.23 -17.31 12.46
N ALA A 731 -5.77 -16.45 13.32
CA ALA A 731 -6.49 -16.88 14.53
C ALA A 731 -7.79 -17.66 14.21
N LYS A 732 -8.54 -17.24 13.19
CA LYS A 732 -9.74 -17.95 12.71
C LYS A 732 -9.37 -19.32 12.12
N CYS A 733 -8.35 -19.39 11.26
CA CYS A 733 -7.84 -20.65 10.70
C CYS A 733 -7.31 -21.62 11.78
N ARG A 734 -6.54 -21.14 12.77
CA ARG A 734 -6.07 -21.95 13.91
C ARG A 734 -7.23 -22.60 14.67
N ARG A 735 -8.27 -21.82 15.02
CA ARG A 735 -9.47 -22.32 15.71
C ARG A 735 -10.24 -23.36 14.88
N LEU A 736 -10.30 -23.17 13.55
CA LEU A 736 -10.91 -24.12 12.62
C LEU A 736 -10.10 -25.41 12.46
N LYS A 737 -8.76 -25.32 12.37
CA LYS A 737 -7.86 -26.49 12.32
C LYS A 737 -8.03 -27.38 13.55
N GLN A 738 -8.12 -26.78 14.74
CA GLN A 738 -8.30 -27.52 16.01
C GLN A 738 -9.67 -28.18 16.15
N ARG A 739 -10.75 -27.57 15.63
CA ARG A 739 -12.13 -28.10 15.78
C ARG A 739 -12.53 -29.08 14.69
N GLU A 740 -12.18 -28.79 13.45
CA GLU A 740 -12.74 -29.44 12.25
C GLU A 740 -11.65 -30.03 11.32
N ASN A 741 -10.39 -30.03 11.75
CA ASN A 741 -9.23 -30.49 10.96
C ASN A 741 -9.17 -29.86 9.55
N LEU A 742 -9.23 -28.51 9.52
CA LEU A 742 -9.12 -27.67 8.32
C LEU A 742 -8.09 -28.21 7.29
N LYS A 743 -8.53 -28.31 6.03
CA LYS A 743 -7.78 -28.84 4.88
C LYS A 743 -7.56 -27.84 3.75
N LEU A 744 -8.36 -26.78 3.62
CA LEU A 744 -8.20 -25.77 2.57
C LEU A 744 -8.56 -24.36 3.07
N VAL A 745 -7.77 -23.36 2.70
CA VAL A 745 -8.05 -21.94 2.92
C VAL A 745 -8.12 -21.23 1.58
N VAL A 746 -9.13 -20.38 1.36
CA VAL A 746 -9.25 -19.52 0.18
C VAL A 746 -9.50 -18.07 0.61
N ILE A 747 -8.81 -17.12 -0.03
CA ILE A 747 -8.88 -15.68 0.27
C ILE A 747 -9.16 -14.92 -1.04
N ASP A 748 -10.24 -14.12 -1.04
CA ASP A 748 -10.80 -13.46 -2.22
C ASP A 748 -11.10 -11.96 -1.93
N TYR A 749 -10.29 -10.99 -2.35
CA TYR A 749 -9.00 -11.08 -3.05
C TYR A 749 -7.88 -10.36 -2.27
N LEU A 750 -6.62 -10.78 -2.48
CA LEU A 750 -5.47 -10.45 -1.62
C LEU A 750 -5.21 -8.94 -1.51
N GLN A 751 -5.48 -8.17 -2.56
CA GLN A 751 -5.30 -6.71 -2.59
C GLN A 751 -6.26 -5.91 -1.68
N LEU A 752 -7.29 -6.52 -1.07
CA LEU A 752 -8.19 -5.88 -0.10
C LEU A 752 -7.80 -6.11 1.38
N MET A 753 -6.72 -6.86 1.63
CA MET A 753 -6.19 -7.02 2.98
C MET A 753 -5.49 -5.72 3.43
N SER A 754 -5.56 -5.42 4.73
CA SER A 754 -4.80 -4.34 5.34
C SER A 754 -3.93 -4.87 6.49
N SER A 755 -2.74 -4.30 6.64
CA SER A 755 -1.72 -4.71 7.60
C SER A 755 -1.93 -4.11 9.00
N GLY A 756 -2.84 -3.15 9.15
CA GLY A 756 -3.08 -2.37 10.38
C GLY A 756 -1.98 -1.37 10.72
N LYS A 757 -0.82 -1.43 10.04
CA LYS A 757 0.28 -0.47 10.15
C LYS A 757 0.20 0.54 9.01
N ARG A 758 0.76 1.74 9.20
CA ARG A 758 1.09 2.63 8.07
C ARG A 758 2.28 2.03 7.34
N VAL A 759 2.05 1.45 6.18
CA VAL A 759 3.10 1.02 5.24
C VAL A 759 3.12 2.03 4.09
N GLU A 760 4.31 2.46 3.67
CA GLU A 760 4.46 3.59 2.74
C GLU A 760 4.18 3.22 1.27
N SER A 761 4.16 1.92 0.94
CA SER A 761 3.85 1.41 -0.39
C SER A 761 2.98 0.16 -0.33
N ARG A 762 1.89 0.14 -1.12
CA ARG A 762 0.97 -1.01 -1.26
C ARG A 762 1.68 -2.28 -1.77
N GLN A 763 2.80 -2.13 -2.49
CA GLN A 763 3.61 -3.25 -2.98
C GLN A 763 4.39 -3.95 -1.86
N GLN A 764 4.88 -3.17 -0.88
CA GLN A 764 5.50 -3.72 0.32
C GLN A 764 4.44 -4.45 1.15
N GLU A 765 3.26 -3.86 1.31
CA GLU A 765 2.14 -4.47 2.03
C GLU A 765 1.69 -5.81 1.40
N VAL A 766 1.56 -5.86 0.07
CA VAL A 766 1.27 -7.09 -0.69
C VAL A 766 2.40 -8.13 -0.58
N SER A 767 3.66 -7.71 -0.53
CA SER A 767 4.82 -8.59 -0.32
C SER A 767 4.82 -9.21 1.08
N GLU A 768 4.51 -8.41 2.11
CA GLU A 768 4.35 -8.88 3.49
C GLU A 768 3.19 -9.87 3.61
N PHE A 769 2.04 -9.60 2.97
CA PHE A 769 0.93 -10.55 2.91
C PHE A 769 1.32 -11.87 2.23
N SER A 770 2.02 -11.82 1.09
CA SER A 770 2.50 -12.99 0.37
C SER A 770 3.34 -13.91 1.29
N ARG A 771 4.39 -13.35 1.89
CA ARG A 771 5.27 -14.07 2.82
C ARG A 771 4.52 -14.64 4.02
N ALA A 772 3.64 -13.84 4.64
CA ALA A 772 2.95 -14.25 5.86
C ALA A 772 1.80 -15.24 5.59
N LEU A 773 1.20 -15.25 4.39
CA LEU A 773 0.30 -16.31 3.92
C LEU A 773 1.06 -17.62 3.64
N LYS A 774 2.29 -17.55 3.09
CA LYS A 774 3.15 -18.73 2.94
C LYS A 774 3.55 -19.33 4.29
N LEU A 775 3.82 -18.49 5.31
CA LEU A 775 4.05 -18.94 6.68
C LEU A 775 2.79 -19.58 7.29
N LEU A 776 1.61 -18.99 7.08
CA LEU A 776 0.32 -19.56 7.51
C LEU A 776 0.07 -20.95 6.90
N ALA A 777 0.34 -21.12 5.61
CA ALA A 777 0.19 -22.40 4.90
C ALA A 777 1.05 -23.50 5.51
N LYS A 778 2.34 -23.19 5.75
CA LYS A 778 3.30 -24.10 6.39
C LYS A 778 2.90 -24.44 7.83
N GLU A 779 2.60 -23.43 8.65
CA GLU A 779 2.26 -23.60 10.07
C GLU A 779 1.04 -24.49 10.28
N LEU A 780 0.00 -24.31 9.47
CA LEU A 780 -1.25 -25.06 9.59
C LEU A 780 -1.28 -26.35 8.76
N GLU A 781 -0.21 -26.67 8.04
CA GLU A 781 -0.12 -27.79 7.09
C GLU A 781 -1.38 -27.86 6.19
N VAL A 782 -1.65 -26.77 5.48
CA VAL A 782 -2.77 -26.69 4.52
C VAL A 782 -2.42 -25.88 3.27
N PRO A 783 -2.98 -26.24 2.10
CA PRO A 783 -3.00 -25.35 0.94
C PRO A 783 -3.78 -24.06 1.25
N VAL A 784 -3.16 -22.92 0.94
CA VAL A 784 -3.76 -21.59 0.99
C VAL A 784 -3.84 -21.03 -0.42
N ILE A 785 -5.05 -20.79 -0.92
CA ILE A 785 -5.32 -20.15 -2.20
C ILE A 785 -5.53 -18.65 -1.97
N ALA A 786 -4.67 -17.82 -2.56
CA ALA A 786 -4.84 -16.39 -2.66
C ALA A 786 -5.31 -16.03 -4.08
N ILE A 787 -6.42 -15.30 -4.18
CA ILE A 787 -6.89 -14.76 -5.45
C ILE A 787 -6.27 -13.38 -5.63
N SER A 788 -5.71 -13.14 -6.82
CA SER A 788 -5.03 -11.90 -7.18
C SER A 788 -5.55 -11.38 -8.52
N GLN A 789 -5.59 -10.06 -8.69
CA GLN A 789 -5.87 -9.46 -9.99
C GLN A 789 -4.60 -9.38 -10.85
N LEU A 790 -4.77 -9.43 -12.17
CA LEU A 790 -3.68 -9.32 -13.16
C LEU A 790 -3.64 -7.94 -13.81
N ASN A 791 -2.42 -7.43 -13.99
CA ASN A 791 -2.13 -6.21 -14.74
C ASN A 791 -2.40 -6.39 -16.25
N ARG A 792 -2.64 -5.26 -16.92
CA ARG A 792 -3.08 -5.23 -18.33
C ARG A 792 -1.97 -5.37 -19.37
N GLY A 793 -0.73 -5.66 -18.96
CA GLY A 793 0.41 -5.87 -19.88
C GLY A 793 0.14 -6.93 -20.96
N ALA A 794 -0.60 -7.99 -20.62
CA ALA A 794 -1.09 -8.99 -21.55
C ALA A 794 -1.93 -8.41 -22.71
N GLU A 795 -2.70 -7.34 -22.51
CA GLU A 795 -3.61 -6.80 -23.54
C GLU A 795 -2.87 -6.18 -24.73
N GLN A 796 -1.66 -5.67 -24.50
CA GLN A 796 -0.81 -5.03 -25.51
C GLN A 796 -0.03 -6.05 -26.35
N ARG A 797 0.02 -7.33 -25.92
CA ARG A 797 0.71 -8.40 -26.64
C ARG A 797 -0.22 -9.07 -27.66
N THR A 798 0.33 -9.45 -28.81
CA THR A 798 -0.42 -10.10 -29.89
C THR A 798 -1.07 -11.43 -29.50
N ASP A 799 -0.55 -12.12 -28.49
CA ASP A 799 -1.08 -13.40 -28.00
C ASP A 799 -2.15 -13.24 -26.90
N LYS A 800 -2.23 -12.09 -26.24
CA LYS A 800 -3.17 -11.75 -25.15
C LYS A 800 -3.22 -12.72 -23.95
N LYS A 801 -2.33 -13.71 -23.92
CA LYS A 801 -2.20 -14.72 -22.86
C LYS A 801 -1.47 -14.14 -21.66
N PRO A 802 -2.06 -14.14 -20.45
CA PRO A 802 -1.39 -13.67 -19.25
C PRO A 802 -0.13 -14.50 -18.97
N ALA A 803 0.92 -13.82 -18.52
CA ALA A 803 2.20 -14.42 -18.15
C ALA A 803 2.59 -14.01 -16.72
N MET A 804 3.65 -14.62 -16.19
CA MET A 804 4.22 -14.27 -14.87
C MET A 804 4.68 -12.80 -14.74
N SER A 805 4.81 -12.08 -15.85
CA SER A 805 5.07 -10.64 -15.90
C SER A 805 3.84 -9.79 -15.58
N ASP A 806 2.62 -10.32 -15.75
CA ASP A 806 1.36 -9.60 -15.56
C ASP A 806 0.84 -9.69 -14.11
N LEU A 807 1.46 -10.52 -13.28
CA LEU A 807 1.30 -10.51 -11.82
C LEU A 807 2.10 -9.41 -11.13
N ARG A 808 3.00 -8.73 -11.86
CA ARG A 808 3.95 -7.77 -11.30
C ARG A 808 3.45 -6.35 -11.45
N GLU A 809 3.28 -5.67 -10.33
CA GLU A 809 3.33 -4.21 -10.26
C GLU A 809 4.78 -3.69 -10.12
N SER A 810 5.75 -4.57 -9.85
CA SER A 810 7.18 -4.24 -9.69
C SER A 810 7.87 -3.90 -11.02
N GLY A 811 8.82 -2.96 -10.96
CA GLY A 811 9.61 -2.54 -12.11
C GLY A 811 10.83 -3.42 -12.39
N CYS A 812 11.50 -3.11 -13.50
CA CYS A 812 12.60 -3.90 -14.05
C CYS A 812 13.81 -3.01 -14.35
N LEU A 813 14.99 -3.61 -14.41
CA LEU A 813 16.28 -2.94 -14.66
C LEU A 813 16.79 -3.26 -16.07
N THR A 814 17.69 -2.44 -16.58
CA THR A 814 18.27 -2.62 -17.92
C THR A 814 19.44 -3.60 -17.95
N ALA A 815 19.72 -4.16 -19.12
CA ALA A 815 20.83 -5.08 -19.38
C ALA A 815 22.21 -4.55 -18.91
N ASP A 816 22.44 -3.23 -19.00
CA ASP A 816 23.70 -2.57 -18.66
C ASP A 816 23.89 -2.29 -17.16
N THR A 817 22.83 -2.44 -16.36
CA THR A 817 22.85 -2.22 -14.90
C THR A 817 23.77 -3.26 -14.21
N ARG A 818 24.62 -2.80 -13.29
CA ARG A 818 25.70 -3.57 -12.66
C ARG A 818 25.39 -3.90 -11.21
N VAL A 819 25.44 -5.19 -10.86
CA VAL A 819 25.26 -5.71 -9.51
C VAL A 819 26.63 -6.03 -8.90
N THR A 820 26.82 -5.71 -7.62
CA THR A 820 28.07 -6.01 -6.89
C THR A 820 27.98 -7.37 -6.19
N LEU A 821 28.89 -8.28 -6.52
CA LEU A 821 29.01 -9.59 -5.87
C LEU A 821 29.68 -9.47 -4.49
N ALA A 822 29.22 -10.28 -3.53
CA ALA A 822 29.69 -10.22 -2.15
C ALA A 822 30.93 -11.08 -1.85
N ASP A 823 31.20 -12.10 -2.66
CA ASP A 823 32.32 -13.03 -2.51
C ASP A 823 33.66 -12.48 -3.04
N THR A 824 33.59 -11.81 -4.19
CA THR A 824 34.71 -11.31 -5.00
C THR A 824 34.81 -9.78 -4.98
N GLY A 825 33.70 -9.08 -4.67
CA GLY A 825 33.59 -7.63 -4.83
C GLY A 825 33.45 -7.17 -6.29
N ALA A 826 33.46 -8.10 -7.25
CA ALA A 826 33.36 -7.77 -8.67
C ALA A 826 31.97 -7.24 -9.03
N GLN A 827 31.90 -6.42 -10.09
CA GLN A 827 30.63 -5.96 -10.66
C GLN A 827 30.32 -6.69 -11.96
N MET A 828 29.19 -7.39 -12.00
CA MET A 828 28.64 -7.99 -13.21
C MET A 828 27.43 -7.20 -13.69
N SER A 829 27.33 -6.96 -15.00
CA SER A 829 26.09 -6.46 -15.58
C SER A 829 24.99 -7.53 -15.55
N ILE A 830 23.73 -7.10 -15.56
CA ILE A 830 22.57 -7.99 -15.66
C ILE A 830 22.67 -8.90 -16.90
N ALA A 831 23.16 -8.40 -18.04
CA ALA A 831 23.41 -9.22 -19.22
C ALA A 831 24.44 -10.34 -18.98
N GLU A 832 25.52 -10.05 -18.26
CA GLU A 832 26.55 -11.03 -17.88
C GLU A 832 25.99 -12.05 -16.87
N LEU A 833 25.14 -11.63 -15.92
CA LEU A 833 24.45 -12.51 -14.99
C LEU A 833 23.49 -13.47 -15.71
N VAL A 834 22.61 -12.97 -16.59
CA VAL A 834 21.66 -13.79 -17.37
C VAL A 834 22.39 -14.87 -18.16
N GLU A 835 23.52 -14.52 -18.77
CA GLU A 835 24.35 -15.46 -19.52
C GLU A 835 25.05 -16.48 -18.61
N GLU A 836 25.45 -16.10 -17.38
CA GLU A 836 26.04 -17.05 -16.43
C GLU A 836 24.99 -18.03 -15.87
N TYR A 837 23.78 -17.56 -15.50
CA TYR A 837 22.66 -18.44 -15.16
C TYR A 837 22.24 -19.37 -16.31
N ARG A 838 22.40 -18.93 -17.57
CA ARG A 838 22.15 -19.76 -18.76
C ARG A 838 23.19 -20.87 -18.93
N ARG A 839 24.46 -20.60 -18.60
CA ARG A 839 25.54 -21.61 -18.65
C ARG A 839 25.50 -22.58 -17.47
N ASN A 840 25.22 -22.07 -16.28
CA ASN A 840 25.19 -22.82 -15.02
C ASN A 840 23.80 -22.69 -14.34
N PRO A 841 22.77 -23.43 -14.82
CA PRO A 841 21.47 -23.43 -14.18
C PRO A 841 21.57 -23.92 -12.72
N GLY A 842 21.14 -23.09 -11.77
CA GLY A 842 21.19 -23.40 -10.33
C GLY A 842 22.45 -22.93 -9.60
N VAL A 843 23.32 -22.12 -10.22
CA VAL A 843 24.35 -21.37 -9.49
C VAL A 843 23.70 -20.35 -8.55
N GLU A 844 24.14 -20.24 -7.31
CA GLU A 844 23.73 -19.16 -6.40
C GLU A 844 24.85 -18.11 -6.31
N LEU A 845 24.61 -16.92 -6.87
CA LEU A 845 25.61 -15.84 -6.87
C LEU A 845 25.36 -14.92 -5.67
N PRO A 846 26.28 -14.79 -4.71
CA PRO A 846 26.04 -13.99 -3.52
C PRO A 846 26.17 -12.49 -3.82
N VAL A 847 25.17 -11.71 -3.41
CA VAL A 847 25.11 -10.26 -3.62
C VAL A 847 24.94 -9.51 -2.30
N TRP A 848 25.35 -8.24 -2.30
CA TRP A 848 25.10 -7.34 -1.17
C TRP A 848 23.66 -6.85 -1.17
N SER A 849 23.01 -6.98 -0.01
CA SER A 849 21.64 -6.59 0.28
C SER A 849 21.57 -5.86 1.61
N LEU A 850 20.48 -5.13 1.88
CA LEU A 850 20.23 -4.43 3.14
C LEU A 850 19.21 -5.20 4.01
N ASP A 851 19.47 -5.29 5.32
CA ASP A 851 18.51 -5.77 6.31
C ASP A 851 17.51 -4.67 6.75
N GLU A 852 16.54 -5.03 7.59
CA GLU A 852 15.56 -4.09 8.17
C GLU A 852 16.20 -2.97 9.02
N SER A 853 17.49 -3.10 9.37
CA SER A 853 18.30 -2.10 10.09
C SER A 853 19.25 -1.34 9.16
N LEU A 854 19.04 -1.38 7.83
CA LEU A 854 19.86 -0.71 6.82
C LEU A 854 21.35 -1.10 6.85
N ARG A 855 21.67 -2.33 7.26
CA ARG A 855 23.04 -2.87 7.25
C ARG A 855 23.23 -3.93 6.19
N TYR A 856 24.48 -4.11 5.77
CA TYR A 856 24.82 -5.11 4.77
C TYR A 856 24.64 -6.54 5.27
N VAL A 857 23.85 -7.30 4.51
CA VAL A 857 23.73 -8.75 4.62
C VAL A 857 23.97 -9.42 3.27
N LYS A 858 24.76 -10.48 3.28
CA LYS A 858 25.00 -11.33 2.11
C LYS A 858 23.75 -12.18 1.83
N ARG A 859 23.23 -12.15 0.61
CA ARG A 859 22.14 -13.04 0.17
C ARG A 859 22.45 -13.68 -1.18
N PRO A 860 22.01 -14.92 -1.43
CA PRO A 860 22.10 -15.51 -2.75
C PRO A 860 21.07 -14.83 -3.68
N MET A 861 21.57 -14.32 -4.79
CA MET A 861 20.80 -14.19 -6.02
C MET A 861 20.65 -15.60 -6.61
N THR A 862 19.45 -15.93 -7.10
CA THR A 862 19.11 -17.30 -7.55
C THR A 862 18.61 -17.39 -8.97
N ALA A 863 18.17 -16.26 -9.56
CA ALA A 863 17.76 -16.18 -10.95
C ALA A 863 17.85 -14.73 -11.46
N VAL A 864 18.25 -14.56 -12.72
CA VAL A 864 18.11 -13.29 -13.46
C VAL A 864 17.57 -13.61 -14.85
N TYR A 865 16.55 -12.89 -15.29
CA TYR A 865 15.85 -13.22 -16.55
C TYR A 865 15.21 -12.00 -17.20
N SER A 866 15.00 -12.07 -18.52
CA SER A 866 14.31 -11.02 -19.29
C SER A 866 12.82 -10.98 -18.98
N THR A 867 12.27 -9.78 -18.83
CA THR A 867 10.84 -9.49 -18.66
C THR A 867 10.22 -8.82 -19.89
N GLY A 868 10.96 -8.79 -21.01
CA GLY A 868 10.54 -8.24 -22.30
C GLY A 868 10.91 -6.77 -22.49
N THR A 869 10.42 -6.15 -23.58
CA THR A 869 10.72 -4.75 -23.91
C THR A 869 9.76 -3.78 -23.21
N ARG A 870 10.28 -2.78 -22.49
CA ARG A 870 9.48 -1.76 -21.78
C ARG A 870 10.07 -0.35 -21.96
N PRO A 871 9.28 0.72 -21.76
CA PRO A 871 9.81 2.07 -21.61
C PRO A 871 10.74 2.16 -20.40
N VAL A 872 11.88 2.82 -20.59
CA VAL A 872 12.94 2.99 -19.59
C VAL A 872 13.15 4.47 -19.32
N PHE A 873 13.47 4.78 -18.07
CA PHE A 873 13.81 6.11 -17.59
C PHE A 873 15.20 6.08 -16.96
N ARG A 874 15.94 7.17 -17.14
CA ARG A 874 17.27 7.40 -16.56
C ARG A 874 17.14 8.29 -15.35
N LEU A 875 17.47 7.73 -14.19
CA LEU A 875 17.56 8.43 -12.91
C LEU A 875 19.00 8.88 -12.67
N THR A 876 19.21 10.16 -12.35
CA THR A 876 20.53 10.75 -12.05
C THR A 876 20.55 11.40 -10.67
N LEU A 877 21.53 11.01 -9.84
CA LEU A 877 21.72 11.53 -8.47
C LEU A 877 22.77 12.64 -8.38
N ALA A 878 22.85 13.33 -7.24
CA ALA A 878 23.76 14.46 -7.01
C ALA A 878 25.23 14.04 -6.88
N SER A 879 25.52 12.80 -6.47
CA SER A 879 26.85 12.20 -6.65
C SER A 879 27.18 11.85 -8.11
N GLY A 880 26.25 12.04 -9.05
CA GLY A 880 26.41 11.71 -10.46
C GLY A 880 26.14 10.25 -10.80
N LYS A 881 25.84 9.38 -9.82
CA LYS A 881 25.38 8.00 -10.08
C LYS A 881 24.14 8.00 -10.96
N THR A 882 24.05 7.02 -11.86
CA THR A 882 22.92 6.85 -12.78
C THR A 882 22.46 5.42 -12.82
N VAL A 883 21.14 5.22 -12.86
CA VAL A 883 20.51 3.91 -13.07
C VAL A 883 19.39 4.06 -14.11
N ARG A 884 19.18 3.02 -14.91
CA ARG A 884 18.16 2.95 -15.94
C ARG A 884 17.17 1.87 -15.52
N ALA A 885 15.90 2.24 -15.41
CA ALA A 885 14.86 1.37 -14.88
C ALA A 885 13.49 1.71 -15.49
N THR A 886 12.52 0.83 -15.35
CA THR A 886 11.12 1.15 -15.71
C THR A 886 10.49 2.10 -14.69
N GLU A 887 9.45 2.83 -15.11
CA GLU A 887 8.74 3.83 -14.28
C GLU A 887 8.28 3.30 -12.91
N ASN A 888 7.81 2.05 -12.89
CA ASN A 888 7.34 1.37 -11.69
C ASN A 888 8.45 0.72 -10.85
N HIS A 889 9.73 0.99 -11.12
CA HIS A 889 10.84 0.42 -10.36
C HIS A 889 11.03 1.14 -9.02
N PRO A 890 10.95 0.44 -7.87
CA PRO A 890 11.13 1.03 -6.55
C PRO A 890 12.60 1.31 -6.19
N PHE A 891 12.82 2.43 -5.49
CA PHE A 891 14.08 2.85 -4.89
C PHE A 891 13.85 3.21 -3.42
N LEU A 892 14.79 2.86 -2.55
CA LEU A 892 14.67 3.12 -1.12
C LEU A 892 14.93 4.60 -0.83
N THR A 893 13.96 5.29 -0.24
CA THR A 893 14.02 6.70 0.19
C THR A 893 13.97 6.81 1.71
N THR A 894 14.09 8.04 2.24
CA THR A 894 13.90 8.32 3.68
C THR A 894 12.49 7.98 4.17
N ALA A 895 11.50 7.93 3.28
CA ALA A 895 10.12 7.50 3.53
C ALA A 895 9.84 6.17 2.79
N GLY A 896 10.75 5.20 2.95
CA GLY A 896 10.58 3.85 2.41
C GLY A 896 10.73 3.72 0.90
N TRP A 897 10.30 2.59 0.34
CA TRP A 897 10.45 2.23 -1.07
C TRP A 897 9.47 2.98 -1.97
N THR A 898 9.96 3.91 -2.80
CA THR A 898 9.17 4.76 -3.72
C THR A 898 9.47 4.42 -5.18
N GLN A 899 8.46 4.38 -6.05
CA GLN A 899 8.63 4.10 -7.49
C GLN A 899 9.28 5.27 -8.25
N LEU A 900 10.01 4.97 -9.33
CA LEU A 900 10.65 6.00 -10.16
C LEU A 900 9.68 7.05 -10.70
N GLY A 901 8.46 6.66 -11.08
CA GLY A 901 7.40 7.56 -11.53
C GLY A 901 6.87 8.52 -10.46
N ASP A 902 7.05 8.19 -9.17
CA ASP A 902 6.65 9.03 -8.02
C ASP A 902 7.79 9.90 -7.50
N LEU A 903 9.05 9.55 -7.78
CA LEU A 903 10.20 10.37 -7.45
C LEU A 903 10.16 11.73 -8.16
N ARG A 904 10.73 12.75 -7.52
CA ARG A 904 10.86 14.10 -8.07
C ARG A 904 12.30 14.58 -7.88
N THR A 905 12.74 15.56 -8.66
CA THR A 905 14.00 16.27 -8.39
C THR A 905 13.97 16.84 -6.98
N GLY A 906 14.96 16.48 -6.15
CA GLY A 906 15.01 16.79 -4.72
C GLY A 906 14.69 15.61 -3.79
N SER A 907 14.06 14.52 -4.26
CA SER A 907 13.89 13.29 -3.48
C SER A 907 15.24 12.71 -3.04
N ARG A 908 15.32 12.04 -1.88
CA ARG A 908 16.54 11.38 -1.39
C ARG A 908 16.45 9.87 -1.51
N ILE A 909 17.51 9.23 -1.98
CA ILE A 909 17.60 7.78 -2.22
C ILE A 909 18.83 7.18 -1.52
N ALA A 910 18.66 5.97 -1.00
CA ALA A 910 19.68 5.17 -0.36
C ALA A 910 20.80 4.77 -1.34
N VAL A 911 22.01 5.20 -1.03
CA VAL A 911 23.25 4.74 -1.68
C VAL A 911 24.20 4.15 -0.62
N PRO A 912 25.09 3.21 -0.99
CA PRO A 912 26.16 2.71 -0.13
C PRO A 912 26.98 3.81 0.56
N ARG A 913 27.09 3.77 1.90
CA ARG A 913 28.09 4.55 2.67
C ARG A 913 29.49 3.96 2.51
N HIS A 914 29.57 2.64 2.38
CA HIS A 914 30.79 1.88 2.13
C HIS A 914 30.45 0.60 1.37
N VAL A 915 31.47 -0.14 0.92
CA VAL A 915 31.34 -1.51 0.40
C VAL A 915 32.22 -2.43 1.27
N PRO A 916 31.69 -3.57 1.78
CA PRO A 916 32.48 -4.49 2.59
C PRO A 916 33.68 -5.12 1.83
N ALA A 917 34.57 -5.77 2.59
CA ALA A 917 35.64 -6.58 2.01
C ALA A 917 35.08 -7.85 1.35
N PRO A 918 35.78 -8.43 0.35
CA PRO A 918 35.38 -9.69 -0.26
C PRO A 918 35.80 -10.86 0.63
N GLU A 919 35.20 -12.03 0.42
CA GLU A 919 35.57 -13.25 1.15
C GLU A 919 36.86 -13.88 0.60
N SER A 920 37.16 -13.62 -0.68
CA SER A 920 38.37 -14.09 -1.35
C SER A 920 39.18 -12.92 -1.90
N PHE A 921 40.50 -13.01 -1.75
CA PHE A 921 41.47 -12.09 -2.34
C PHE A 921 42.30 -12.84 -3.39
N VAL A 922 42.52 -12.22 -4.55
CA VAL A 922 43.47 -12.73 -5.57
C VAL A 922 44.92 -12.51 -5.12
N GLU A 923 45.85 -13.26 -5.71
CA GLU A 923 47.29 -13.24 -5.41
C GLU A 923 47.89 -11.82 -5.46
N GLU A 924 48.76 -11.49 -4.49
CA GLU A 924 49.32 -10.15 -4.36
C GLU A 924 50.27 -9.80 -5.51
N LEU A 925 49.88 -8.86 -6.37
CA LEU A 925 50.78 -8.22 -7.34
C LEU A 925 51.88 -7.35 -6.68
N ASP A 926 53.06 -7.32 -7.28
CA ASP A 926 54.14 -6.44 -6.83
C ASP A 926 53.76 -4.95 -6.96
N ASP A 927 54.25 -4.13 -6.03
CA ASP A 927 54.05 -2.66 -6.02
C ASP A 927 54.48 -2.00 -7.35
N ALA A 928 55.40 -2.62 -8.09
CA ALA A 928 55.86 -2.16 -9.41
C ALA A 928 54.81 -2.37 -10.52
N ASP A 929 54.08 -3.47 -10.49
CA ASP A 929 53.07 -3.81 -11.51
C ASP A 929 51.78 -3.02 -11.28
N LEU A 930 51.39 -2.77 -10.02
CA LEU A 930 50.29 -1.86 -9.68
C LEU A 930 50.56 -0.43 -10.19
N ARG A 931 51.79 0.06 -10.04
CA ARG A 931 52.22 1.37 -10.59
C ARG A 931 52.24 1.39 -12.12
N LEU A 932 52.62 0.27 -12.75
CA LEU A 932 52.55 0.12 -14.20
C LEU A 932 51.09 0.11 -14.70
N GLY A 933 50.19 -0.58 -14.00
CA GLY A 933 48.76 -0.57 -14.28
C GLY A 933 48.17 0.84 -14.22
N ALA A 934 48.47 1.61 -13.17
CA ALA A 934 48.09 3.02 -13.06
C ALA A 934 48.63 3.87 -14.22
N LEU A 935 49.86 3.64 -14.67
CA LEU A 935 50.44 4.34 -15.83
C LEU A 935 49.69 4.02 -17.14
N ILE A 936 49.31 2.75 -17.34
CA ILE A 936 48.53 2.31 -18.51
C ILE A 936 47.12 2.92 -18.49
N MET A 937 46.51 3.05 -17.31
CA MET A 937 45.19 3.66 -17.11
C MET A 937 45.20 5.21 -17.18
N SER A 938 46.38 5.85 -17.25
CA SER A 938 46.50 7.31 -17.19
C SER A 938 46.32 8.02 -18.53
N THR A 939 45.92 9.29 -18.49
CA THR A 939 45.86 10.19 -19.66
C THR A 939 47.25 10.61 -20.16
N ARG A 940 48.32 10.22 -19.46
CA ARG A 940 49.73 10.57 -19.74
C ARG A 940 50.50 9.45 -20.45
N THR A 941 49.80 8.50 -21.08
CA THR A 941 50.44 7.46 -21.90
C THR A 941 51.28 8.10 -23.02
N PRO A 942 52.55 7.69 -23.22
CA PRO A 942 53.44 8.33 -24.18
C PRO A 942 53.02 8.00 -25.63
N ASP A 943 52.84 9.04 -26.45
CA ASP A 943 52.38 8.94 -27.84
C ASP A 943 53.23 7.98 -28.69
N GLY A 944 52.66 6.83 -29.07
CA GLY A 944 53.22 5.94 -30.07
C GLY A 944 52.60 4.54 -30.07
N PRO A 945 52.32 3.93 -31.24
CA PRO A 945 51.70 2.61 -31.30
C PRO A 945 52.67 1.53 -30.80
N SER A 946 52.28 0.85 -29.71
CA SER A 946 52.84 -0.43 -29.21
C SER A 946 54.32 -0.46 -28.79
N GLY A 947 55.05 0.67 -28.78
CA GLY A 947 56.52 0.65 -28.83
C GLY A 947 57.29 1.30 -27.67
N ARG A 948 57.36 0.67 -26.47
CA ARG A 948 58.58 0.63 -25.60
C ARG A 948 58.47 -0.16 -24.30
N LEU A 949 57.27 -0.33 -23.72
CA LEU A 949 57.10 -1.11 -22.48
C LEU A 949 57.30 -2.62 -22.68
N ALA A 950 57.07 -3.14 -23.89
CA ALA A 950 57.34 -4.53 -24.27
C ALA A 950 58.84 -4.94 -24.27
N ALA A 951 59.77 -4.03 -23.96
CA ALA A 951 61.22 -4.30 -23.99
C ALA A 951 61.81 -4.82 -22.66
N ARG A 952 61.02 -4.84 -21.57
CA ARG A 952 61.27 -5.68 -20.40
C ARG A 952 60.14 -6.69 -20.34
N GLY A 953 60.47 -7.97 -20.33
CA GLY A 953 59.48 -9.04 -20.33
C GLY A 953 58.73 -9.13 -19.00
N CYS A 954 57.67 -8.33 -18.84
CA CYS A 954 56.64 -8.59 -17.84
C CYS A 954 55.85 -9.82 -18.29
N SER A 955 56.25 -10.99 -17.79
CA SER A 955 55.42 -12.20 -17.77
C SER A 955 54.36 -12.11 -16.66
N ILE A 956 53.71 -10.95 -16.51
CA ILE A 956 52.91 -10.58 -15.34
C ILE A 956 51.61 -9.94 -15.81
N GLY A 957 50.50 -10.68 -15.68
CA GLY A 957 49.09 -10.25 -15.53
C GLY A 957 48.41 -9.31 -16.53
N PHE A 958 49.14 -8.44 -17.22
CA PHE A 958 48.63 -7.25 -17.89
C PHE A 958 48.94 -7.28 -19.39
N ASP A 959 48.05 -7.88 -20.18
CA ASP A 959 48.18 -7.83 -21.65
C ASP A 959 47.91 -6.39 -22.14
N LEU A 960 48.98 -5.74 -22.62
CA LEU A 960 49.00 -4.37 -23.15
C LEU A 960 48.00 -4.14 -24.29
N VAL A 961 47.59 -5.18 -25.03
CA VAL A 961 46.59 -5.07 -26.11
C VAL A 961 45.17 -5.14 -25.55
N GLU A 962 44.92 -5.98 -24.55
CA GLU A 962 43.61 -6.05 -23.88
C GLU A 962 43.33 -4.83 -23.00
N MET A 963 44.30 -4.34 -22.21
CA MET A 963 44.08 -3.18 -21.31
C MET A 963 43.67 -1.91 -22.05
N SER A 964 44.10 -1.73 -23.31
CA SER A 964 43.68 -0.58 -24.13
C SER A 964 42.21 -0.66 -24.61
N ARG A 965 41.56 -1.82 -24.43
CA ARG A 965 40.20 -2.13 -24.92
C ARG A 965 39.25 -2.68 -23.85
N ARG A 966 39.74 -3.09 -22.69
CA ARG A 966 38.96 -3.62 -21.56
C ARG A 966 39.21 -2.84 -20.27
N GLN A 967 38.10 -2.43 -19.67
CA GLN A 967 37.70 -2.56 -18.26
C GLN A 967 38.83 -2.69 -17.20
N LEU A 968 38.72 -1.94 -16.09
CA LEU A 968 39.34 -2.38 -14.82
C LEU A 968 38.91 -3.83 -14.57
N MET A 969 39.86 -4.75 -14.39
CA MET A 969 39.55 -6.18 -14.30
C MET A 969 38.64 -6.45 -13.09
N PRO A 970 37.68 -7.38 -13.18
CA PRO A 970 36.86 -7.78 -12.03
C PRO A 970 37.72 -8.20 -10.83
N ASP A 971 38.89 -8.78 -11.09
CA ASP A 971 39.87 -9.20 -10.08
C ASP A 971 40.40 -8.05 -9.20
N ILE A 972 40.46 -6.81 -9.70
CA ILE A 972 41.01 -5.66 -8.94
C ILE A 972 40.10 -5.29 -7.75
N ALA A 973 38.80 -5.55 -7.85
CA ALA A 973 37.88 -5.37 -6.71
C ALA A 973 38.10 -6.41 -5.59
N SER A 974 38.69 -7.56 -5.93
CA SER A 974 39.11 -8.59 -4.97
C SER A 974 40.43 -8.28 -4.28
N PHE A 975 41.18 -7.24 -4.68
CA PHE A 975 42.50 -6.96 -4.09
C PHE A 975 42.42 -6.47 -2.63
N PRO A 976 43.44 -6.73 -1.80
CA PRO A 976 43.58 -6.14 -0.47
C PRO A 976 43.57 -4.61 -0.51
N LYS A 977 43.03 -3.96 0.53
CA LYS A 977 42.93 -2.49 0.61
C LYS A 977 44.27 -1.79 0.34
N ARG A 978 45.41 -2.36 0.77
CA ARG A 978 46.76 -1.82 0.50
C ARG A 978 47.03 -1.65 -1.01
N GLN A 979 46.70 -2.66 -1.81
CA GLN A 979 46.98 -2.66 -3.25
C GLN A 979 46.01 -1.77 -4.03
N ILE A 980 44.73 -1.76 -3.65
CA ILE A 980 43.74 -0.80 -4.17
C ILE A 980 44.20 0.63 -3.86
N GLY A 981 44.64 0.90 -2.63
CA GLY A 981 45.17 2.20 -2.21
C GLY A 981 46.38 2.63 -3.04
N LEU A 982 47.36 1.74 -3.22
CA LEU A 982 48.55 2.01 -4.05
C LEU A 982 48.23 2.28 -5.52
N LEU A 983 47.25 1.55 -6.09
CA LEU A 983 46.80 1.75 -7.47
C LEU A 983 46.13 3.13 -7.63
N ILE A 984 45.24 3.50 -6.71
CA ILE A 984 44.54 4.78 -6.71
C ILE A 984 45.52 5.94 -6.46
N ASP A 985 46.41 5.83 -5.48
CA ASP A 985 47.48 6.80 -5.19
C ASP A 985 48.36 7.05 -6.42
N SER A 986 48.73 5.97 -7.13
CA SER A 986 49.51 6.06 -8.37
C SER A 986 48.72 6.73 -9.51
N LEU A 987 47.42 6.48 -9.62
CA LEU A 987 46.55 7.10 -10.63
C LEU A 987 46.33 8.60 -10.34
N PHE A 988 46.09 8.97 -9.08
CA PHE A 988 45.99 10.37 -8.66
C PHE A 988 47.33 11.12 -8.74
N ALA A 989 48.48 10.45 -8.55
CA ALA A 989 49.78 11.05 -8.79
C ALA A 989 50.03 11.36 -10.29
N LEU A 990 49.31 10.67 -11.20
CA LEU A 990 49.38 10.89 -12.65
C LEU A 990 48.33 11.89 -13.14
N ASP A 991 47.04 11.70 -12.87
CA ASP A 991 45.95 12.53 -13.44
C ASP A 991 45.14 13.31 -12.41
N GLY A 992 45.49 13.21 -11.12
CA GLY A 992 44.85 13.92 -10.03
C GLY A 992 45.37 15.35 -9.84
N GLU A 993 44.54 16.19 -9.25
CA GLU A 993 44.86 17.55 -8.83
C GLU A 993 44.33 17.79 -7.41
N VAL A 994 45.15 18.40 -6.56
CA VAL A 994 44.76 18.84 -5.20
C VAL A 994 44.95 20.36 -5.13
N THR A 995 43.85 21.09 -5.02
CA THR A 995 43.84 22.55 -4.94
C THR A 995 43.44 23.01 -3.54
N VAL A 996 44.11 24.03 -3.01
CA VAL A 996 43.81 24.63 -1.70
C VAL A 996 43.64 26.14 -1.85
N ASP A 997 42.60 26.68 -1.22
CA ASP A 997 42.41 28.10 -0.97
C ASP A 997 42.63 28.35 0.53
N GLU A 998 43.80 28.91 0.86
CA GLU A 998 44.17 29.23 2.26
C GLU A 998 43.33 30.36 2.86
N VAL A 999 42.69 31.20 2.02
CA VAL A 999 41.88 32.35 2.47
C VAL A 999 40.45 31.91 2.78
N ALA A 1000 39.85 31.08 1.91
CA ALA A 1000 38.56 30.45 2.15
C ALA A 1000 38.63 29.30 3.17
N ARG A 1001 39.85 28.79 3.45
CA ARG A 1001 40.11 27.55 4.18
C ARG A 1001 39.39 26.35 3.55
N GLU A 1002 39.49 26.22 2.23
CA GLU A 1002 38.83 25.18 1.43
C GLU A 1002 39.81 24.47 0.50
N GLY A 1003 39.41 23.31 -0.01
CA GLY A 1003 40.15 22.63 -1.05
C GLY A 1003 39.34 21.55 -1.75
N ARG A 1004 39.91 21.04 -2.83
CA ARG A 1004 39.33 19.96 -3.64
C ARG A 1004 40.40 18.95 -4.00
N ILE A 1005 39.97 17.70 -4.10
CA ILE A 1005 40.75 16.57 -4.56
C ILE A 1005 39.98 16.01 -5.76
N VAL A 1006 40.54 16.18 -6.96
CA VAL A 1006 39.87 15.80 -8.21
C VAL A 1006 40.73 14.91 -9.10
N LEU A 1007 40.11 13.99 -9.82
CA LEU A 1007 40.72 13.14 -10.84
C LEU A 1007 40.01 13.38 -12.17
N ARG A 1008 40.75 13.70 -13.24
CA ARG A 1008 40.16 14.01 -14.56
C ARG A 1008 40.54 13.00 -15.63
N HIS A 1009 39.55 12.38 -16.26
CA HIS A 1009 39.76 11.32 -17.23
C HIS A 1009 38.73 11.38 -18.38
N PRO A 1010 39.08 11.08 -19.64
CA PRO A 1010 38.13 11.09 -20.76
C PRO A 1010 37.09 9.95 -20.70
N SER A 1011 37.42 8.81 -20.09
CA SER A 1011 36.45 7.73 -19.86
C SER A 1011 35.77 7.91 -18.50
N ARG A 1012 34.45 8.14 -18.52
CA ARG A 1012 33.58 8.17 -17.33
C ARG A 1012 33.64 6.85 -16.56
N ARG A 1013 33.61 5.71 -17.26
CA ARG A 1013 33.57 4.38 -16.67
C ARG A 1013 34.76 4.11 -15.75
N LEU A 1014 35.96 4.57 -16.11
CA LEU A 1014 37.13 4.45 -15.24
C LEU A 1014 36.93 5.20 -13.91
N LEU A 1015 36.27 6.36 -13.95
CA LEU A 1015 35.96 7.12 -12.74
C LEU A 1015 34.85 6.47 -11.92
N ASP A 1016 33.82 5.89 -12.56
CA ASP A 1016 32.77 5.13 -11.86
C ASP A 1016 33.36 3.88 -11.15
N ASP A 1017 34.27 3.15 -11.82
CA ASP A 1017 35.00 2.01 -11.26
C ASP A 1017 35.93 2.47 -10.10
N VAL A 1018 36.66 3.58 -10.23
CA VAL A 1018 37.50 4.17 -9.15
C VAL A 1018 36.67 4.68 -7.98
N ALA A 1019 35.51 5.29 -8.24
CA ALA A 1019 34.57 5.72 -7.21
C ALA A 1019 34.05 4.51 -6.39
N HIS A 1020 33.77 3.38 -7.05
CA HIS A 1020 33.39 2.15 -6.37
C HIS A 1020 34.53 1.58 -5.51
N LEU A 1021 35.78 1.59 -6.02
CA LEU A 1021 36.95 1.19 -5.22
C LEU A 1021 37.19 2.11 -4.02
N LEU A 1022 36.88 3.41 -4.11
CA LEU A 1022 36.98 4.37 -2.99
C LEU A 1022 35.95 4.10 -1.88
N LEU A 1023 34.78 3.53 -2.20
CA LEU A 1023 33.81 3.09 -1.17
C LEU A 1023 34.35 1.98 -0.25
N ARG A 1024 35.42 1.25 -0.64
CA ARG A 1024 36.11 0.29 0.24
C ARG A 1024 36.89 0.96 1.38
N PHE A 1025 37.17 2.25 1.27
CA PHE A 1025 37.72 3.10 2.32
C PHE A 1025 36.62 3.94 3.00
N GLY A 1026 35.34 3.73 2.63
CA GLY A 1026 34.23 4.58 3.04
C GLY A 1026 34.45 6.02 2.59
N ILE A 1027 34.95 6.23 1.37
CA ILE A 1027 35.16 7.54 0.75
C ILE A 1027 34.10 7.72 -0.34
N SER A 1028 33.18 8.65 -0.14
CA SER A 1028 32.19 9.05 -1.13
C SER A 1028 32.75 10.07 -2.11
N THR A 1029 32.36 9.96 -3.38
CA THR A 1029 32.84 10.83 -4.46
C THR A 1029 31.70 11.20 -5.40
N ALA A 1030 31.87 12.31 -6.13
CA ALA A 1030 30.92 12.77 -7.14
C ALA A 1030 31.56 12.78 -8.53
N VAL A 1031 30.92 12.20 -9.54
CA VAL A 1031 31.41 12.17 -10.93
C VAL A 1031 30.58 13.08 -11.82
N ALA A 1032 31.21 14.04 -12.50
CA ALA A 1032 30.54 15.03 -13.34
C ALA A 1032 31.26 15.26 -14.68
N ALA A 1033 30.51 15.67 -15.71
CA ALA A 1033 31.08 16.11 -16.98
C ALA A 1033 31.68 17.52 -16.85
N ARG A 1034 32.88 17.75 -17.38
CA ARG A 1034 33.57 19.05 -17.30
C ARG A 1034 34.34 19.34 -18.60
N GLY A 1035 33.61 19.79 -19.61
CA GLY A 1035 34.12 19.92 -20.98
C GLY A 1035 34.25 18.55 -21.64
N ASP A 1036 35.32 18.32 -22.40
CA ASP A 1036 35.58 17.07 -23.12
C ASP A 1036 36.11 15.92 -22.21
N ARG A 1037 36.04 16.08 -20.88
CA ARG A 1037 36.50 15.10 -19.90
C ARG A 1037 35.51 14.98 -18.73
N TRP A 1038 35.59 13.87 -18.03
CA TRP A 1038 34.88 13.65 -16.77
C TRP A 1038 35.81 13.97 -15.58
N GLU A 1039 35.22 14.45 -14.50
CA GLU A 1039 35.90 14.82 -13.25
C GLU A 1039 35.24 14.06 -12.08
N LEU A 1040 36.04 13.31 -11.34
CA LEU A 1040 35.68 12.72 -10.05
C LEU A 1040 36.18 13.67 -8.95
N ASP A 1041 35.30 14.04 -8.01
CA ASP A 1041 35.53 15.06 -6.99
C ASP A 1041 35.23 14.49 -5.58
N VAL A 1042 36.23 14.52 -4.69
CA VAL A 1042 36.09 14.11 -3.29
C VAL A 1042 35.68 15.34 -2.47
N ARG A 1043 34.38 15.45 -2.15
CA ARG A 1043 33.78 16.69 -1.60
C ARG A 1043 33.60 16.72 -0.09
N GLY A 1044 33.32 15.60 0.56
CA GLY A 1044 33.05 15.56 2.01
C GLY A 1044 34.31 15.85 2.82
N VAL A 1045 34.20 16.56 3.94
CA VAL A 1045 35.34 16.89 4.81
C VAL A 1045 35.97 15.60 5.37
N ASP A 1046 35.16 14.64 5.82
CA ASP A 1046 35.64 13.32 6.24
C ASP A 1046 36.12 12.44 5.09
N ASP A 1047 35.52 12.53 3.90
CA ASP A 1047 35.97 11.81 2.71
C ASP A 1047 37.36 12.28 2.28
N GLN A 1048 37.58 13.61 2.24
CA GLN A 1048 38.89 14.22 1.99
C GLN A 1048 39.89 13.83 3.06
N ARG A 1049 39.49 13.82 4.34
CA ARG A 1049 40.32 13.39 5.47
C ARG A 1049 40.76 11.92 5.31
N ARG A 1050 39.82 11.01 5.06
CA ARG A 1050 40.07 9.57 4.83
C ARG A 1050 40.95 9.36 3.61
N PHE A 1051 40.69 10.04 2.50
CA PHE A 1051 41.51 9.96 1.28
C PHE A 1051 42.97 10.35 1.55
N LEU A 1052 43.19 11.47 2.24
CA LEU A 1052 44.51 11.99 2.61
C LEU A 1052 45.21 11.19 3.72
N GLN A 1053 44.52 10.26 4.41
CA GLN A 1053 45.09 9.43 5.48
C GLN A 1053 45.28 7.96 5.08
N GLU A 1054 44.36 7.36 4.33
CA GLU A 1054 44.31 5.91 4.06
C GLU A 1054 44.73 5.53 2.63
N VAL A 1055 44.49 6.42 1.65
CA VAL A 1055 44.76 6.14 0.23
C VAL A 1055 46.07 6.77 -0.21
N ALA A 1056 46.24 8.07 0.03
CA ALA A 1056 47.21 8.89 -0.68
C ALA A 1056 48.61 8.91 -0.05
N VAL A 1057 49.37 7.81 -0.13
CA VAL A 1057 50.75 7.72 0.38
C VAL A 1057 51.71 8.69 -0.33
N HIS A 1058 51.47 9.07 -1.59
CA HIS A 1058 52.26 10.10 -2.28
C HIS A 1058 52.03 11.53 -1.75
N THR A 1059 50.93 11.79 -1.02
CA THR A 1059 50.61 13.16 -0.54
C THR A 1059 51.38 13.61 0.69
N GLU A 1060 52.06 12.71 1.43
CA GLU A 1060 52.97 13.09 2.52
C GLU A 1060 54.12 14.01 2.09
N ARG A 1061 54.33 14.20 0.78
CA ARG A 1061 55.36 15.11 0.21
C ARG A 1061 54.79 16.25 -0.65
N SER A 1062 53.47 16.34 -0.81
CA SER A 1062 52.82 17.43 -1.54
C SER A 1062 52.40 18.53 -0.58
N THR A 1063 52.97 19.73 -0.74
CA THR A 1063 52.69 20.89 0.13
C THR A 1063 51.21 21.26 0.15
N ALA A 1064 50.54 21.19 -1.00
CA ALA A 1064 49.11 21.46 -1.11
C ALA A 1064 48.26 20.42 -0.36
N ALA A 1065 48.61 19.14 -0.44
CA ALA A 1065 47.85 18.08 0.23
C ALA A 1065 48.08 18.06 1.75
N GLN A 1066 49.29 18.38 2.22
CA GLN A 1066 49.57 18.61 3.63
C GLN A 1066 48.78 19.81 4.18
N ALA A 1067 48.75 20.93 3.45
CA ALA A 1067 47.97 22.11 3.82
C ALA A 1067 46.46 21.80 3.87
N LEU A 1068 45.94 21.05 2.90
CA LEU A 1068 44.54 20.61 2.91
C LEU A 1068 44.23 19.70 4.09
N LEU A 1069 45.10 18.73 4.39
CA LEU A 1069 44.91 17.83 5.54
C LEU A 1069 44.90 18.59 6.87
N GLN A 1070 45.71 19.65 7.01
CA GLN A 1070 45.67 20.51 8.20
C GLN A 1070 44.37 21.31 8.27
N ILE A 1071 43.96 21.97 7.19
CA ILE A 1071 42.70 22.74 7.10
C ILE A 1071 41.49 21.85 7.41
N VAL A 1072 41.47 20.63 6.87
CA VAL A 1072 40.43 19.62 7.07
C VAL A 1072 40.40 19.16 8.53
N ARG A 1073 41.54 18.80 9.13
CA ARG A 1073 41.61 18.42 10.56
C ARG A 1073 41.09 19.54 11.47
N GLU A 1074 41.54 20.77 11.25
CA GLU A 1074 41.07 21.93 12.02
C GLU A 1074 39.57 22.21 11.83
N ARG A 1075 38.99 21.92 10.64
CA ARG A 1075 37.52 21.97 10.42
C ARG A 1075 36.80 20.82 11.12
N SER A 1076 37.32 19.59 11.05
CA SER A 1076 36.80 18.41 11.76
C SER A 1076 36.74 18.64 13.28
N ASP A 1077 37.81 19.17 13.88
CA ASP A 1077 37.87 19.44 15.32
C ASP A 1077 36.91 20.57 15.77
N THR A 1078 36.45 21.44 14.87
CA THR A 1078 35.40 22.44 15.16
C THR A 1078 33.98 21.93 14.99
N VAL A 1079 33.78 20.77 14.36
CA VAL A 1079 32.47 20.12 14.23
C VAL A 1079 32.42 18.97 15.23
N VAL A 1080 32.19 19.33 16.49
CA VAL A 1080 31.80 18.41 17.55
C VAL A 1080 30.27 18.32 17.59
N PRO A 1081 29.64 17.27 17.03
CA PRO A 1081 28.45 16.73 17.68
C PRO A 1081 28.90 16.15 19.04
N GLU A 1082 28.08 16.25 20.07
CA GLU A 1082 28.43 15.79 21.42
C GLU A 1082 28.65 14.26 21.47
N ALA A 1083 29.89 13.83 21.23
CA ALA A 1083 30.32 12.44 21.28
C ALA A 1083 31.54 12.32 22.22
N GLU A 1084 31.27 12.19 23.52
CA GLU A 1084 32.28 11.69 24.46
C GLU A 1084 32.68 10.24 24.08
N PRO A 1085 33.94 9.84 24.34
CA PRO A 1085 34.48 8.59 23.83
C PRO A 1085 33.81 7.36 24.45
N VAL A 1086 33.55 6.35 23.61
CA VAL A 1086 32.97 5.07 24.01
C VAL A 1086 33.75 4.42 25.15
N LEU A 1087 33.16 4.44 26.34
CA LEU A 1087 33.50 3.54 27.44
C LEU A 1087 32.24 2.83 27.94
N SER A 1088 32.30 1.51 27.90
CA SER A 1088 31.23 0.60 28.33
C SER A 1088 30.74 0.89 29.76
N ARG A 1089 29.41 1.06 29.95
CA ARG A 1089 28.59 0.24 30.87
C ARG A 1089 27.18 0.78 31.12
N SER A 1090 26.20 -0.10 30.93
CA SER A 1090 24.99 -0.32 31.75
C SER A 1090 24.30 0.85 32.47
N SER A 1091 23.00 0.99 32.17
CA SER A 1091 21.95 1.34 33.12
C SER A 1091 21.92 2.78 33.66
N ARG A 1092 21.14 3.66 33.01
CA ARG A 1092 20.39 4.72 33.71
C ARG A 1092 19.13 5.14 32.96
N ARG A 1093 18.01 5.21 33.71
CA ARG A 1093 16.79 5.91 33.28
C ARG A 1093 17.14 7.40 33.13
N VAL A 1094 16.89 7.97 31.96
CA VAL A 1094 16.81 9.44 31.83
C VAL A 1094 15.49 9.88 32.46
N THR A 1095 15.56 10.86 33.35
CA THR A 1095 14.41 11.48 33.98
C THR A 1095 14.38 12.93 33.52
N ILE A 1096 13.55 13.25 32.53
CA ILE A 1096 13.36 14.61 32.02
C ILE A 1096 12.81 15.47 33.17
N ARG A 1097 13.35 16.69 33.36
CA ARG A 1097 12.85 17.62 34.38
C ARG A 1097 12.10 18.79 33.74
N PRO A 1098 11.15 19.42 34.46
CA PRO A 1098 10.41 20.58 33.93
C PRO A 1098 11.29 21.83 33.71
N GLU A 1099 12.49 21.83 34.27
CA GLU A 1099 13.46 22.92 34.26
C GLU A 1099 14.35 22.93 33.00
N ASP A 1100 14.21 21.93 32.12
CA ASP A 1100 14.90 21.83 30.82
C ASP A 1100 14.16 22.58 29.68
N PHE A 1101 13.02 23.22 29.97
CA PHE A 1101 12.22 24.01 29.00
C PHE A 1101 12.41 25.53 29.18
N PRO A 1102 12.54 26.33 28.09
CA PRO A 1102 12.58 27.79 28.19
C PRO A 1102 11.25 28.38 28.70
N GLU A 1103 11.33 29.44 29.51
CA GLU A 1103 10.12 30.15 29.99
C GLU A 1103 9.31 30.74 28.82
N GLY A 1104 8.05 30.30 28.68
CA GLY A 1104 7.08 30.84 27.72
C GLY A 1104 6.38 29.84 26.81
N VAL A 1105 6.74 28.55 26.83
CA VAL A 1105 6.27 27.53 25.86
C VAL A 1105 4.85 26.97 26.17
N VAL A 1106 4.22 27.33 27.30
CA VAL A 1106 2.88 26.81 27.66
C VAL A 1106 1.79 27.86 27.45
N GLY A 1107 1.19 27.84 26.26
CA GLY A 1107 -0.12 28.44 25.97
C GLY A 1107 -1.26 27.43 26.15
N VAL A 1108 -2.49 27.92 26.35
CA VAL A 1108 -3.63 27.12 26.88
C VAL A 1108 -4.15 26.03 25.92
N ASP A 1109 -3.80 26.08 24.61
CA ASP A 1109 -4.39 25.23 23.56
C ASP A 1109 -3.40 24.23 22.89
N GLY A 1110 -2.29 23.88 23.57
CA GLY A 1110 -1.44 22.74 23.19
C GLY A 1110 -0.48 22.95 22.01
N LEU A 1111 0.30 21.89 21.71
CA LEU A 1111 1.31 21.86 20.66
C LEU A 1111 0.70 21.44 19.30
N SER A 1112 1.03 22.16 18.24
CA SER A 1112 0.63 21.85 16.87
C SER A 1112 1.58 20.84 16.21
N LEU A 1113 1.02 19.85 15.51
CA LEU A 1113 1.74 18.78 14.81
C LEU A 1113 2.79 19.30 13.82
N GLU A 1114 2.52 20.41 13.14
CA GLU A 1114 3.43 21.05 12.17
C GLU A 1114 4.76 21.54 12.79
N ARG A 1115 4.85 21.66 14.13
CA ARG A 1115 6.09 22.01 14.85
C ARG A 1115 6.74 20.84 15.58
N LEU A 1116 6.17 19.64 15.48
CA LEU A 1116 6.83 18.42 15.92
C LEU A 1116 7.79 17.88 14.86
N ASP A 1117 7.51 18.08 13.57
CA ASP A 1117 8.43 17.71 12.47
C ASP A 1117 9.81 18.38 12.62
N GLU A 1118 9.88 19.69 12.88
CA GLU A 1118 11.14 20.42 13.13
C GLU A 1118 11.90 19.94 14.39
N LEU A 1119 11.25 19.15 15.25
CA LEU A 1119 11.82 18.63 16.50
C LEU A 1119 12.21 17.15 16.37
N PHE A 1120 11.54 16.37 15.51
CA PHE A 1120 11.90 14.98 15.22
C PHE A 1120 13.22 14.84 14.45
N ASP A 1121 13.60 15.83 13.63
CA ASP A 1121 14.94 15.93 13.00
C ASP A 1121 16.11 15.86 14.02
N SER A 1122 15.84 16.08 15.31
CA SER A 1122 16.87 15.98 16.37
C SER A 1122 17.02 14.58 16.99
N LEU A 1123 16.08 13.66 16.75
CA LEU A 1123 16.10 12.29 17.29
C LEU A 1123 16.71 11.25 16.33
N ASP A 1124 16.86 11.58 15.04
CA ASP A 1124 17.49 10.70 14.04
C ASP A 1124 19.01 10.53 14.21
N LEU A 1125 19.64 11.29 15.10
CA LEU A 1125 21.07 11.19 15.40
C LEU A 1125 21.49 9.80 15.93
N ASP A 1126 20.61 9.09 16.63
CA ASP A 1126 20.87 7.70 17.08
C ASP A 1126 20.78 6.68 15.91
N LEU A 1127 20.05 7.00 14.83
CA LEU A 1127 19.94 6.18 13.62
C LEU A 1127 21.14 6.39 12.67
N GLU A 1128 21.64 7.61 12.54
CA GLU A 1128 22.81 7.91 11.68
C GLU A 1128 24.10 7.19 12.12
N ALA A 1129 24.19 6.77 13.39
CA ALA A 1129 25.35 6.09 13.95
C ALA A 1129 25.45 4.59 13.62
N ALA A 1130 24.38 3.95 13.13
CA ALA A 1130 24.29 2.49 12.98
C ALA A 1130 24.06 1.97 11.54
N ASN A 1131 23.81 2.86 10.58
CA ASN A 1131 23.34 2.50 9.23
C ASN A 1131 24.46 2.51 8.16
N ASP A 1132 24.47 1.52 7.25
CA ASP A 1132 25.47 1.38 6.18
C ASP A 1132 25.17 2.21 4.91
N VAL A 1133 24.19 3.11 5.02
CA VAL A 1133 23.58 3.88 3.91
C VAL A 1133 23.86 5.37 4.05
N LEU A 1134 23.92 6.07 2.91
CA LEU A 1134 23.86 7.52 2.77
C LEU A 1134 22.64 7.91 1.93
N TRP A 1135 22.10 9.10 2.17
CA TRP A 1135 20.95 9.63 1.44
C TRP A 1135 21.41 10.63 0.35
N ASP A 1136 21.39 10.20 -0.91
CA ASP A 1136 21.81 11.00 -2.07
C ASP A 1136 20.59 11.60 -2.78
N THR A 1137 20.73 12.81 -3.33
CA THR A 1137 19.59 13.58 -3.85
C THR A 1137 19.38 13.33 -5.35
N VAL A 1138 18.15 13.08 -5.77
CA VAL A 1138 17.75 13.00 -7.18
C VAL A 1138 17.88 14.38 -7.83
N VAL A 1139 18.66 14.48 -8.89
CA VAL A 1139 18.84 15.72 -9.66
C VAL A 1139 18.00 15.70 -10.94
N ASP A 1140 17.91 14.56 -11.61
CA ASP A 1140 17.23 14.45 -12.90
C ASP A 1140 16.57 13.08 -13.12
N ILE A 1141 15.46 13.08 -13.86
CA ILE A 1141 14.72 11.88 -14.29
C ILE A 1141 14.23 12.13 -15.72
N GLU A 1142 14.85 11.46 -16.70
CA GLU A 1142 14.51 11.63 -18.13
C GLU A 1142 14.07 10.31 -18.80
N PRO A 1143 13.11 10.33 -19.75
CA PRO A 1143 12.78 9.15 -20.55
C PRO A 1143 13.94 8.74 -21.46
N ASP A 1144 14.32 7.45 -21.43
CA ASP A 1144 15.53 6.90 -22.08
C ASP A 1144 15.19 5.72 -23.02
N GLY A 1145 14.09 5.87 -23.75
CA GLY A 1145 13.67 4.97 -24.83
C GLY A 1145 12.86 3.74 -24.41
N VAL A 1146 12.83 2.74 -25.29
CA VAL A 1146 12.17 1.44 -25.09
C VAL A 1146 13.19 0.35 -25.43
N GLU A 1147 13.49 -0.52 -24.48
CA GLU A 1147 14.47 -1.59 -24.65
C GLU A 1147 14.12 -2.83 -23.80
N GLU A 1148 14.87 -3.92 -23.97
CA GLU A 1148 14.72 -5.14 -23.19
C GLU A 1148 15.15 -4.91 -21.73
N VAL A 1149 14.25 -5.22 -20.80
CA VAL A 1149 14.46 -5.10 -19.36
C VAL A 1149 14.37 -6.46 -18.68
N PHE A 1150 14.91 -6.51 -17.47
CA PHE A 1150 15.26 -7.73 -16.76
C PHE A 1150 14.90 -7.61 -15.27
N ASP A 1151 14.73 -8.76 -14.62
CA ASP A 1151 14.43 -8.87 -13.21
C ASP A 1151 15.36 -9.90 -12.55
N ALA A 1152 15.65 -9.73 -11.25
CA ALA A 1152 16.70 -10.42 -10.53
C ALA A 1152 16.25 -10.85 -9.12
N THR A 1153 16.17 -12.16 -8.92
CA THR A 1153 15.66 -12.78 -7.69
C THR A 1153 16.75 -12.90 -6.63
N VAL A 1154 16.57 -12.22 -5.50
CA VAL A 1154 17.42 -12.31 -4.29
C VAL A 1154 16.60 -12.84 -3.11
N LEU A 1155 17.06 -13.91 -2.46
CA LEU A 1155 16.34 -14.55 -1.35
C LEU A 1155 16.48 -13.78 -0.02
N GLY A 1156 15.39 -13.69 0.73
CA GLY A 1156 15.40 -13.33 2.16
C GLY A 1156 15.13 -11.85 2.47
N THR A 1157 15.88 -10.93 1.85
CA THR A 1157 15.71 -9.46 2.03
C THR A 1157 15.15 -8.74 0.80
N HIS A 1158 15.02 -9.44 -0.33
CA HIS A 1158 14.31 -8.96 -1.52
C HIS A 1158 14.79 -7.60 -2.07
N ASN A 1159 16.06 -7.25 -1.82
CA ASN A 1159 16.71 -6.07 -2.37
C ASN A 1159 18.20 -6.35 -2.66
N PHE A 1160 18.87 -5.52 -3.44
CA PHE A 1160 20.30 -5.59 -3.70
C PHE A 1160 20.89 -4.23 -4.09
N ILE A 1161 22.22 -4.14 -4.18
CA ILE A 1161 22.92 -2.95 -4.66
C ILE A 1161 23.21 -3.05 -6.17
N ALA A 1162 22.66 -2.12 -6.94
CA ALA A 1162 22.84 -1.97 -8.37
C ALA A 1162 23.32 -0.56 -8.74
N ASN A 1163 24.37 -0.43 -9.56
CA ASN A 1163 25.05 0.84 -9.89
C ASN A 1163 25.42 1.71 -8.66
N GLY A 1164 25.58 1.11 -7.47
CA GLY A 1164 25.78 1.84 -6.22
C GLY A 1164 24.52 2.54 -5.69
N ILE A 1165 23.34 1.96 -5.92
CA ILE A 1165 22.02 2.40 -5.44
C ILE A 1165 21.26 1.16 -4.93
N ALA A 1166 20.44 1.30 -3.88
CA ALA A 1166 19.61 0.20 -3.37
C ALA A 1166 18.32 0.01 -4.21
N VAL A 1167 18.06 -1.22 -4.65
CA VAL A 1167 16.94 -1.62 -5.53
C VAL A 1167 16.20 -2.85 -5.00
N HIS A 1168 14.88 -2.95 -5.22
CA HIS A 1168 14.02 -4.04 -4.70
C HIS A 1168 13.65 -5.10 -5.76
N ASN A 1169 13.20 -6.28 -5.31
CA ASN A 1169 12.84 -7.48 -6.09
C ASN A 1169 11.30 -7.67 -6.18
N SER A 1170 10.82 -8.64 -6.96
CA SER A 1170 9.40 -8.83 -7.30
C SER A 1170 8.61 -9.79 -6.38
N ILE A 1171 7.26 -9.67 -6.44
CA ILE A 1171 6.27 -10.27 -5.53
C ILE A 1171 6.08 -11.79 -5.74
N GLU A 1172 6.33 -12.34 -6.93
CA GLU A 1172 5.91 -13.72 -7.31
C GLU A 1172 6.66 -14.87 -6.61
N GLN A 1173 7.47 -14.60 -5.59
CA GLN A 1173 8.48 -15.53 -5.09
C GLN A 1173 7.95 -16.58 -4.11
N ASP A 1174 7.09 -16.20 -3.16
CA ASP A 1174 6.66 -17.08 -2.06
C ASP A 1174 5.65 -18.16 -2.49
N ALA A 1175 4.89 -17.90 -3.56
CA ALA A 1175 3.93 -18.86 -4.12
C ALA A 1175 4.65 -20.11 -4.66
N ASP A 1176 4.14 -21.30 -4.31
CA ASP A 1176 4.64 -22.57 -4.85
C ASP A 1176 3.98 -22.91 -6.18
N ILE A 1177 2.70 -22.55 -6.34
CA ILE A 1177 1.93 -22.72 -7.57
C ILE A 1177 1.32 -21.37 -7.97
N VAL A 1178 1.40 -21.03 -9.25
CA VAL A 1178 0.75 -19.85 -9.82
C VAL A 1178 -0.06 -20.26 -11.04
N ILE A 1179 -1.36 -19.96 -11.01
CA ILE A 1179 -2.33 -20.30 -12.06
C ILE A 1179 -2.88 -19.00 -12.63
N LEU A 1180 -2.71 -18.80 -13.94
CA LEU A 1180 -3.20 -17.63 -14.67
C LEU A 1180 -4.44 -18.03 -15.48
N LEU A 1181 -5.56 -17.34 -15.25
CA LEU A 1181 -6.80 -17.57 -15.99
C LEU A 1181 -6.82 -16.75 -17.29
N HIS A 1182 -6.95 -17.44 -18.41
CA HIS A 1182 -7.18 -16.83 -19.73
C HIS A 1182 -8.50 -17.31 -20.33
N ARG A 1183 -9.16 -16.46 -21.12
CA ARG A 1183 -10.39 -16.79 -21.85
C ARG A 1183 -10.32 -16.18 -23.23
N GLU A 1184 -9.93 -16.98 -24.22
CA GLU A 1184 -9.68 -16.53 -25.59
C GLU A 1184 -10.91 -15.83 -26.22
N ALA A 1185 -12.09 -16.45 -26.08
CA ALA A 1185 -13.37 -15.89 -26.51
C ALA A 1185 -13.83 -14.62 -25.73
N ALA A 1186 -13.08 -14.19 -24.72
CA ALA A 1186 -13.28 -12.87 -24.12
C ALA A 1186 -12.57 -11.76 -24.94
N TYR A 1187 -11.53 -12.11 -25.71
CA TYR A 1187 -10.69 -11.18 -26.47
C TYR A 1187 -10.88 -11.25 -27.98
N GLU A 1188 -11.34 -12.40 -28.51
CA GLU A 1188 -11.54 -12.62 -29.95
C GLU A 1188 -12.98 -13.04 -30.25
N LYS A 1189 -13.64 -12.22 -31.09
CA LYS A 1189 -15.09 -12.23 -31.31
C LYS A 1189 -15.60 -13.46 -32.08
N ASP A 1190 -14.73 -14.05 -32.90
CA ASP A 1190 -15.00 -15.23 -33.74
C ASP A 1190 -14.13 -16.44 -33.32
N SER A 1191 -13.57 -16.44 -32.10
CA SER A 1191 -12.78 -17.60 -31.63
C SER A 1191 -13.66 -18.86 -31.62
N PRO A 1192 -13.21 -19.98 -32.19
CA PRO A 1192 -13.96 -21.24 -32.20
C PRO A 1192 -14.08 -21.87 -30.80
N ARG A 1193 -13.47 -21.26 -29.78
CA ARG A 1193 -13.37 -21.72 -28.38
C ARG A 1193 -14.37 -20.99 -27.46
N GLU A 1194 -15.55 -20.66 -27.97
CA GLU A 1194 -16.59 -20.00 -27.17
C GLU A 1194 -17.04 -20.91 -26.01
N GLY A 1195 -16.92 -20.41 -24.79
CA GLY A 1195 -17.21 -21.16 -23.57
C GLY A 1195 -16.01 -21.94 -23.01
N GLU A 1196 -14.82 -21.83 -23.59
CA GLU A 1196 -13.58 -22.35 -23.00
C GLU A 1196 -12.86 -21.30 -22.12
N ALA A 1197 -12.01 -21.79 -21.23
CA ALA A 1197 -11.05 -21.03 -20.44
C ALA A 1197 -9.77 -21.85 -20.28
N ASP A 1198 -8.62 -21.19 -20.34
CA ASP A 1198 -7.30 -21.79 -20.13
C ASP A 1198 -6.85 -21.49 -18.70
N LEU A 1199 -6.56 -22.53 -17.92
CA LEU A 1199 -5.85 -22.48 -16.65
C LEU A 1199 -4.37 -22.71 -16.93
N ILE A 1200 -3.61 -21.62 -17.06
CA ILE A 1200 -2.18 -21.66 -17.35
C ILE A 1200 -1.44 -21.80 -16.02
N VAL A 1201 -0.92 -22.99 -15.71
CA VAL A 1201 -0.06 -23.21 -14.53
C VAL A 1201 1.32 -22.66 -14.86
N ALA A 1202 1.51 -21.35 -14.62
CA ALA A 1202 2.67 -20.60 -15.04
C ALA A 1202 3.89 -20.74 -14.09
N LYS A 1203 3.67 -21.21 -12.87
CA LYS A 1203 4.71 -21.60 -11.91
C LYS A 1203 4.24 -22.85 -11.16
N HIS A 1204 5.13 -23.83 -11.01
CA HIS A 1204 4.93 -24.97 -10.13
C HIS A 1204 6.30 -25.37 -9.56
N ARG A 1205 6.52 -25.15 -8.25
CA ARG A 1205 7.84 -25.28 -7.60
C ARG A 1205 8.32 -26.74 -7.53
N ASN A 1206 7.38 -27.70 -7.44
CA ASN A 1206 7.66 -29.11 -7.19
C ASN A 1206 7.19 -30.04 -8.33
N GLY A 1207 6.86 -29.52 -9.51
CA GLY A 1207 6.30 -30.32 -10.60
C GLY A 1207 6.20 -29.58 -11.94
N PRO A 1208 5.64 -30.22 -12.97
CA PRO A 1208 5.52 -29.63 -14.30
C PRO A 1208 4.52 -28.46 -14.36
N THR A 1209 4.75 -27.57 -15.32
CA THR A 1209 3.84 -26.49 -15.73
C THR A 1209 3.13 -26.88 -17.03
N ASP A 1210 1.83 -26.57 -17.14
CA ASP A 1210 1.04 -26.85 -18.34
C ASP A 1210 -0.16 -25.89 -18.46
N THR A 1211 -0.83 -25.87 -19.61
CA THR A 1211 -2.06 -25.10 -19.86
C THR A 1211 -3.26 -26.04 -20.00
N ILE A 1212 -4.15 -26.00 -19.01
CA ILE A 1212 -5.31 -26.90 -18.93
C ILE A 1212 -6.56 -26.19 -19.43
N VAL A 1213 -7.27 -26.80 -20.39
CA VAL A 1213 -8.50 -26.24 -20.96
C VAL A 1213 -9.71 -26.71 -20.15
N VAL A 1214 -10.53 -25.77 -19.68
CA VAL A 1214 -11.77 -26.03 -18.94
C VAL A 1214 -12.96 -25.32 -19.57
N ALA A 1215 -14.16 -25.88 -19.43
CA ALA A 1215 -15.39 -25.25 -19.89
C ALA A 1215 -15.92 -24.25 -18.84
N PHE A 1216 -16.22 -23.03 -19.27
CA PHE A 1216 -16.82 -21.98 -18.44
C PHE A 1216 -18.33 -21.83 -18.69
N GLN A 1217 -19.12 -22.20 -17.69
CA GLN A 1217 -20.58 -22.15 -17.70
C GLN A 1217 -21.08 -20.93 -16.92
N GLY A 1218 -20.89 -19.73 -17.48
CA GLY A 1218 -21.20 -18.47 -16.80
C GLY A 1218 -22.62 -18.33 -16.24
N HIS A 1219 -23.62 -18.97 -16.88
CA HIS A 1219 -25.02 -18.98 -16.41
C HIS A 1219 -25.27 -19.81 -15.14
N PHE A 1220 -24.32 -20.69 -14.76
CA PHE A 1220 -24.29 -21.40 -13.48
C PHE A 1220 -23.25 -20.80 -12.51
N SER A 1221 -22.48 -19.78 -12.91
CA SER A 1221 -21.32 -19.23 -12.19
C SER A 1221 -20.27 -20.30 -11.89
N ARG A 1222 -19.95 -21.15 -12.88
CA ARG A 1222 -19.17 -22.39 -12.71
C ARG A 1222 -18.16 -22.66 -13.84
N PHE A 1223 -16.99 -23.17 -13.50
CA PHE A 1223 -16.07 -23.88 -14.40
C PHE A 1223 -16.22 -25.41 -14.25
N THR A 1224 -16.02 -26.17 -15.34
CA THR A 1224 -16.08 -27.64 -15.37
C THR A 1224 -15.01 -28.21 -16.30
N ASN A 1225 -14.65 -29.49 -16.14
CA ASN A 1225 -13.84 -30.20 -17.14
C ASN A 1225 -14.47 -30.11 -18.53
N MET A 1226 -13.62 -30.14 -19.56
CA MET A 1226 -14.07 -30.37 -20.93
C MET A 1226 -14.74 -31.75 -21.02
N ALA A 1227 -15.74 -31.88 -21.88
CA ALA A 1227 -16.35 -33.18 -22.12
C ALA A 1227 -15.34 -34.09 -22.84
N THR A 1228 -14.91 -35.16 -22.18
CA THR A 1228 -14.16 -36.23 -22.84
C THR A 1228 -15.02 -36.84 -23.94
N ASN A 1229 -14.60 -36.65 -25.19
CA ASN A 1229 -15.17 -37.38 -26.31
C ASN A 1229 -14.98 -38.89 -26.08
N PHE A 1230 -16.09 -39.62 -26.08
CA PHE A 1230 -16.11 -41.08 -26.20
C PHE A 1230 -15.87 -41.50 -27.67
#